data_AF-A0A1S1NEN2-F1
#
_entry.id   AF-A0A1S1NEN2-F1
#
_cell.length_a   1.000
_cell.length_b   1.000
_cell.length_c   1.000
_cell.angle_alpha   90.00
_cell.angle_beta   90.00
_cell.angle_gamma   90.00
#
_symmetry.space_group_name_H-M   'P 1'
#
loop_
_entity.id
_entity.type
_entity.pdbx_description
1 polymer ?
#
loop_
_entity_poly.entity_id
_entity_poly.type
_entity_poly.pdbx_seq_one_letter_code
_entity_poly.pdbx_strand_id
1 'polypeptide(L)'
;MTIEAQITQLQQAAAEQTDASLKLANDVVESINEIDQVKVDITQTHELIKSNHQAINDWQTKTGKVTLKDFSGQSYQVDTLPSLIGEAQKISPHPEVMSKAQFDALRKLRKQQFAGSGFIQWGQHWASAGAHRVVNQGMWEQTDGLLYMGINSSSTGQGDSATKYPVALVDGVELRIDYVARNTNWCDIRFPSAPDGTKIYDSATGKVTQHASAAEAFNEKKNQHPNAIHSGNYDVNLEEFNVEQTAAGGLYFANKTSAGEHQVEIKFSSSIDTTVELRDANGTVGDTPLIRMLNVAANTPQTVRINQEFSGSGVYFRLPLPQAGQKVTIHSWQTLPSSEQVITSRKDLVFLESWHEKIADKDVVYPLGNMQFGASTYQDIPLLNNLVAQSYSAFGEWDQNTKGFGVKWSTLSDANRVKFLKNPEHNIYYDPEAKAYFQVRYRIRVIEGCGAQWKGPLSVGTVTDSSVIRDVYPHCLRLQGSLPSVEAIGPDNGMLAYTGVSKYRDKDNGAWGKRAHCQAIPIALVQRLNQGAFHPVYNPLGTAMLQFKSAPQSEQYWYHADVVTPKNTLDCFLYSSQTNGGSIARGATFSGRPDQYKYHDAIYAGQVEDLRLNANKLDRNQLREDALSKAVSGTLRGKDLVYFSKVNPTVNIDISQRDIVVSETYPTLKVIIEVTQFYESSRSVISPVGFDQYHVLNVTQGWISTIDKDKYPVAFDESSAGPRHIYFEADKPIASTDVIQIVFSKKLSAEFDSLPWVDIIGHPERIAATFPDGVVGRWLPSLEDGRKQLNRKLVNGSDVKVIWTLDDGVSWQSGAQQVDVVSNTTDPWVISNGSVALLSYQTLANFTQPNNVLSIKGSMSNVYATQSHRLDYGNRLQFSLNKTIGTRANSPHFQEELVVTKIGKHYPSSKLTWTNRAGDEPRHAPLSLDSQEEPSSAVKILSTIVEKNGLLYLQLNGTELQYDKKPIIDISESSTEPKTAYGVYRLIDGPLKGRLLKRMHSTATAVPFNDADWSIDDIGLKYRTNTDYSFKFFSDSFNWGDDQTIPIINGENTKTDLNGNTVKVFCHHTQLPLGIASH
;
A
#
# COMPACT_ATOMS: atom_id res chain seq x y z
N MET A 1 73.73 16.14 -117.78
CA MET A 1 72.33 16.61 -117.68
C MET A 1 72.26 17.95 -118.40
N THR A 2 71.31 18.15 -119.31
CA THR A 2 71.20 19.42 -120.05
C THR A 2 70.74 20.53 -119.11
N ILE A 3 71.27 21.74 -119.30
CA ILE A 3 70.98 22.94 -118.48
C ILE A 3 69.47 23.23 -118.43
N GLU A 4 68.75 22.96 -119.53
CA GLU A 4 67.29 23.14 -119.61
C GLU A 4 66.51 22.24 -118.64
N ALA A 5 66.93 20.99 -118.41
CA ALA A 5 66.24 20.09 -117.48
C ALA A 5 66.39 20.51 -116.02
N GLN A 6 67.55 21.10 -115.65
CA GLN A 6 67.80 21.63 -114.31
C GLN A 6 67.03 22.92 -114.04
N ILE A 7 66.87 23.78 -115.05
CA ILE A 7 66.06 25.01 -114.96
C ILE A 7 64.58 24.66 -114.76
N THR A 8 64.04 23.68 -115.48
CA THR A 8 62.64 23.25 -115.31
C THR A 8 62.40 22.63 -113.93
N GLN A 9 63.32 21.81 -113.41
CA GLN A 9 63.22 21.28 -112.03
C GLN A 9 63.30 22.38 -110.97
N LEU A 10 64.17 23.39 -111.16
CA LEU A 10 64.27 24.54 -110.25
C LEU A 10 63.00 25.40 -110.28
N GLN A 11 62.40 25.60 -111.46
CA GLN A 11 61.13 26.32 -111.60
C GLN A 11 59.96 25.56 -110.96
N GLN A 12 59.92 24.23 -111.12
CA GLN A 12 58.92 23.40 -110.46
C GLN A 12 59.08 23.39 -108.94
N ALA A 13 60.31 23.23 -108.43
CA ALA A 13 60.60 23.31 -107.00
C ALA A 13 60.29 24.70 -106.42
N ALA A 14 60.54 25.78 -107.17
CA ALA A 14 60.19 27.14 -106.76
C ALA A 14 58.67 27.37 -106.73
N ALA A 15 57.91 26.80 -107.68
CA ALA A 15 56.45 26.85 -107.66
C ALA A 15 55.87 26.05 -106.48
N GLU A 16 56.35 24.82 -106.25
CA GLU A 16 55.94 23.99 -105.10
C GLU A 16 56.29 24.66 -103.76
N GLN A 17 57.46 25.32 -103.66
CA GLN A 17 57.84 26.09 -102.47
C GLN A 17 56.97 27.34 -102.28
N THR A 18 56.52 27.97 -103.37
CA THR A 18 55.61 29.13 -103.33
C THR A 18 54.22 28.71 -102.87
N ASP A 19 53.68 27.61 -103.41
CA ASP A 19 52.38 27.05 -102.99
C ASP A 19 52.41 26.55 -101.54
N ALA A 20 53.51 25.90 -101.13
CA ALA A 20 53.71 25.49 -99.73
C ALA A 20 53.81 26.71 -98.79
N SER A 21 54.47 27.79 -99.22
CA SER A 21 54.55 29.03 -98.44
C SER A 21 53.20 29.75 -98.36
N LEU A 22 52.41 29.74 -99.43
CA LEU A 22 51.08 30.34 -99.46
C LEU A 22 50.09 29.55 -98.58
N LYS A 23 50.16 28.23 -98.62
CA LYS A 23 49.39 27.35 -97.73
C LYS A 23 49.78 27.57 -96.27
N LEU A 24 51.08 27.62 -95.96
CA LEU A 24 51.57 27.91 -94.61
C LEU A 24 51.10 29.29 -94.13
N ALA A 25 51.11 30.30 -95.00
CA ALA A 25 50.61 31.63 -94.65
C ALA A 25 49.10 31.62 -94.33
N ASN A 26 48.30 30.87 -95.09
CA ASN A 26 46.87 30.71 -94.80
C ASN A 26 46.61 29.93 -93.49
N ASP A 27 47.32 28.82 -93.27
CA ASP A 27 47.20 28.01 -92.04
C ASP A 27 47.59 28.84 -90.79
N VAL A 28 48.59 29.73 -90.91
CA VAL A 28 49.00 30.66 -89.85
C VAL A 28 47.93 31.73 -89.61
N VAL A 29 47.31 32.28 -90.64
CA VAL A 29 46.22 33.26 -90.50
C VAL A 29 44.99 32.63 -89.85
N GLU A 30 44.60 31.42 -90.24
CA GLU A 30 43.51 30.67 -89.58
C GLU A 30 43.83 30.40 -88.10
N SER A 31 45.04 29.94 -87.80
CA SER A 31 45.49 29.71 -86.41
C SER A 31 45.46 30.99 -85.57
N ILE A 32 45.83 32.15 -86.14
CA ILE A 32 45.75 33.45 -85.46
C ILE A 32 44.29 33.84 -85.18
N ASN A 33 43.39 33.63 -86.13
CA ASN A 33 41.96 33.90 -85.95
C ASN A 33 41.35 33.01 -84.86
N GLU A 34 41.73 31.73 -84.78
CA GLU A 34 41.33 30.83 -83.70
C GLU A 34 41.85 31.31 -82.34
N ILE A 35 43.10 31.77 -82.26
CA ILE A 35 43.69 32.32 -81.03
C ILE A 35 42.97 33.61 -80.60
N ASP A 36 42.63 34.49 -81.55
CA ASP A 36 41.88 35.72 -81.25
C ASP A 36 40.46 35.41 -80.76
N GLN A 37 39.79 34.40 -81.33
CA GLN A 37 38.48 33.94 -80.85
C GLN A 37 38.59 33.36 -79.43
N VAL A 38 39.59 32.52 -79.16
CA VAL A 38 39.85 31.97 -77.82
C VAL A 38 40.12 33.08 -76.81
N LYS A 39 40.83 34.14 -77.20
CA LYS A 39 41.08 35.31 -76.34
C LYS A 39 39.79 36.05 -75.98
N VAL A 40 38.86 36.18 -76.94
CA VAL A 40 37.52 36.73 -76.69
C VAL A 40 36.74 35.84 -75.72
N ASP A 41 36.72 34.53 -75.93
CA ASP A 41 36.00 33.57 -75.09
C ASP A 41 36.56 33.53 -73.66
N ILE A 42 37.88 33.59 -73.49
CA ILE A 42 38.54 33.70 -72.18
C ILE A 42 38.16 35.00 -71.49
N THR A 43 38.12 36.12 -72.22
CA THR A 43 37.74 37.43 -71.66
C THR A 43 36.28 37.42 -71.19
N GLN A 44 35.36 36.87 -71.99
CA GLN A 44 33.96 36.71 -71.62
C GLN A 44 33.79 35.81 -70.40
N THR A 45 34.52 34.70 -70.36
CA THR A 45 34.53 33.77 -69.21
C THR A 45 35.05 34.47 -67.95
N HIS A 46 36.11 35.28 -68.06
CA HIS A 46 36.68 36.00 -66.93
C HIS A 46 35.72 37.05 -66.37
N GLU A 47 35.06 37.82 -67.23
CA GLU A 47 34.03 38.79 -66.82
C GLU A 47 32.81 38.11 -66.19
N LEU A 48 32.37 36.97 -66.72
CA LEU A 48 31.30 36.16 -66.13
C LEU A 48 31.68 35.67 -64.72
N ILE A 49 32.89 35.10 -64.56
CA ILE A 49 33.40 34.64 -63.26
C ILE A 49 33.46 35.81 -62.27
N LYS A 50 33.97 36.97 -62.69
CA LYS A 50 34.09 38.16 -61.84
C LYS A 50 32.72 38.68 -61.40
N SER A 51 31.76 38.75 -62.31
CA SER A 51 30.38 39.14 -62.02
C SER A 51 29.71 38.17 -61.04
N ASN A 52 29.82 36.85 -61.28
CA ASN A 52 29.25 35.84 -60.39
C ASN A 52 29.95 35.80 -59.03
N HIS A 53 31.27 36.04 -58.97
CA HIS A 53 31.99 36.15 -57.71
C HIS A 53 31.46 37.29 -56.84
N GLN A 54 31.24 38.47 -57.43
CA GLN A 54 30.61 39.57 -56.72
C GLN A 54 29.17 39.24 -56.29
N ALA A 55 28.39 38.59 -57.14
CA ALA A 55 27.02 38.16 -56.81
C ALA A 55 27.00 37.13 -55.66
N ILE A 56 28.00 36.25 -55.54
CA ILE A 56 28.15 35.31 -54.43
C ILE A 56 28.53 36.04 -53.13
N ASN A 57 29.44 37.01 -53.19
CA ASN A 57 29.77 37.82 -52.01
C ASN A 57 28.54 38.62 -51.54
N ASP A 58 27.77 39.17 -52.47
CA ASP A 58 26.51 39.85 -52.20
C ASP A 58 25.45 38.87 -51.67
N TRP A 59 25.40 37.64 -52.17
CA TRP A 59 24.49 36.58 -51.68
C TRP A 59 24.70 36.31 -50.18
N GLN A 60 25.95 36.33 -49.73
CA GLN A 60 26.29 36.09 -48.32
C GLN A 60 26.00 37.28 -47.41
N THR A 61 26.10 38.51 -47.94
CA THR A 61 26.22 39.72 -47.10
C THR A 61 25.03 40.69 -47.19
N LYS A 62 24.28 40.70 -48.30
CA LYS A 62 23.17 41.62 -48.53
C LYS A 62 21.82 40.93 -48.32
N THR A 63 20.78 41.69 -47.98
CA THR A 63 19.38 41.24 -47.98
C THR A 63 18.72 41.49 -49.34
N GLY A 64 17.85 40.58 -49.78
CA GLY A 64 17.09 40.64 -51.03
C GLY A 64 17.33 39.41 -51.92
N LYS A 65 17.42 39.64 -53.23
CA LYS A 65 17.82 38.65 -54.24
C LYS A 65 19.10 39.11 -54.94
N VAL A 66 19.93 38.16 -55.36
CA VAL A 66 21.08 38.41 -56.26
C VAL A 66 20.88 37.69 -57.58
N THR A 67 21.57 38.17 -58.62
CA THR A 67 21.51 37.59 -59.96
C THR A 67 22.79 36.84 -60.27
N LEU A 68 22.67 35.54 -60.57
CA LEU A 68 23.75 34.74 -61.15
C LEU A 68 23.51 34.56 -62.65
N LYS A 69 24.57 34.56 -63.46
CA LYS A 69 24.49 34.33 -64.89
C LYS A 69 25.16 33.02 -65.28
N ASP A 70 24.63 32.34 -66.29
CA ASP A 70 25.31 31.19 -66.90
C ASP A 70 26.21 31.60 -68.09
N PHE A 71 26.84 30.61 -68.72
CA PHE A 71 27.70 30.81 -69.90
C PHE A 71 26.96 31.36 -71.13
N SER A 72 25.63 31.24 -71.19
CA SER A 72 24.79 31.82 -72.25
C SER A 72 24.33 33.25 -71.93
N GLY A 73 24.69 33.78 -70.76
CA GLY A 73 24.26 35.08 -70.26
C GLY A 73 22.86 35.08 -69.64
N GLN A 74 22.21 33.92 -69.52
CA GLN A 74 20.89 33.79 -68.89
C GLN A 74 21.00 34.07 -67.40
N SER A 75 20.08 34.91 -66.89
CA SER A 75 20.09 35.38 -65.51
C SER A 75 19.15 34.55 -64.62
N TYR A 76 19.63 34.22 -63.41
CA TYR A 76 18.92 33.47 -62.38
C TYR A 76 18.86 34.29 -61.08
N GLN A 77 17.65 34.49 -60.56
CA GLN A 77 17.43 35.19 -59.30
C GLN A 77 17.50 34.21 -58.13
N VAL A 78 18.36 34.48 -57.15
CA VAL A 78 18.56 33.64 -55.96
C VAL A 78 18.35 34.49 -54.71
N ASP A 79 17.56 33.99 -53.77
CA ASP A 79 17.38 34.64 -52.46
C ASP A 79 18.69 34.63 -51.67
N THR A 80 19.04 35.78 -51.11
CA THR A 80 20.28 35.97 -50.33
C THR A 80 20.22 35.23 -48.99
N LEU A 81 21.39 34.85 -48.46
CA LEU A 81 21.50 34.14 -47.18
C LEU A 81 20.84 34.93 -46.02
N PRO A 82 21.04 36.25 -45.86
CA PRO A 82 20.30 37.04 -44.86
C PRO A 82 18.78 37.05 -45.06
N SER A 83 18.27 37.08 -46.31
CA SER A 83 16.82 36.97 -46.57
C SER A 83 16.27 35.61 -46.15
N LEU A 84 16.97 34.52 -46.51
CA LEU A 84 16.59 33.16 -46.15
C LEU A 84 16.62 32.95 -44.62
N ILE A 85 17.63 33.51 -43.95
CA ILE A 85 17.71 33.53 -42.48
C ILE A 85 16.54 34.33 -41.89
N GLY A 86 16.24 35.52 -42.43
CA GLY A 86 15.13 36.35 -41.98
C GLY A 86 13.76 35.69 -42.17
N GLU A 87 13.55 34.95 -43.24
CA GLU A 87 12.34 34.15 -43.45
C GLU A 87 12.28 32.94 -42.50
N ALA A 88 13.39 32.24 -42.27
CA ALA A 88 13.46 31.15 -41.30
C ALA A 88 13.19 31.64 -39.86
N GLN A 89 13.73 32.81 -39.49
CA GLN A 89 13.50 33.45 -38.18
C GLN A 89 12.05 33.91 -37.97
N LYS A 90 11.32 34.27 -39.04
CA LYS A 90 9.87 34.55 -38.95
C LYS A 90 9.05 33.31 -38.61
N ILE A 91 9.55 32.12 -38.96
CA ILE A 91 8.87 30.83 -38.69
C ILE A 91 9.23 30.32 -37.29
N SER A 92 10.50 30.41 -36.90
CA SER A 92 10.96 30.15 -35.52
C SER A 92 12.07 31.15 -35.14
N PRO A 93 11.84 32.05 -34.17
CA PRO A 93 12.84 33.04 -33.74
C PRO A 93 14.12 32.42 -33.17
N HIS A 94 14.02 31.19 -32.68
CA HIS A 94 15.08 30.43 -32.01
C HIS A 94 15.09 28.99 -32.54
N PRO A 95 15.81 28.67 -33.63
CA PRO A 95 15.81 27.33 -34.23
C PRO A 95 16.37 26.24 -33.31
N GLU A 96 17.13 26.62 -32.28
CA GLU A 96 17.65 25.72 -31.24
C GLU A 96 16.59 25.15 -30.29
N VAL A 97 15.39 25.76 -30.21
CA VAL A 97 14.29 25.20 -29.43
C VAL A 97 13.66 24.04 -30.18
N MET A 98 13.18 23.04 -29.44
CA MET A 98 12.37 21.99 -30.02
C MET A 98 11.06 22.56 -30.58
N SER A 99 10.72 22.23 -31.82
CA SER A 99 9.38 22.48 -32.36
C SER A 99 8.35 21.54 -31.71
N LYS A 100 7.08 21.94 -31.67
CA LYS A 100 5.98 21.09 -31.20
C LYS A 100 5.96 19.71 -31.90
N ALA A 101 6.24 19.66 -33.20
CA ALA A 101 6.30 18.40 -33.95
C ALA A 101 7.43 17.47 -33.47
N GLN A 102 8.63 18.02 -33.22
CA GLN A 102 9.74 17.25 -32.63
C GLN A 102 9.41 16.79 -31.21
N PHE A 103 8.77 17.64 -30.41
CA PHE A 103 8.34 17.32 -29.04
C PHE A 103 7.33 16.17 -29.01
N ASP A 104 6.28 16.25 -29.84
CA ASP A 104 5.27 15.19 -29.95
C ASP A 104 5.86 13.89 -30.55
N ALA A 105 6.85 13.98 -31.45
CA ALA A 105 7.57 12.81 -31.96
C ALA A 105 8.38 12.11 -30.86
N LEU A 106 9.11 12.86 -30.02
CA LEU A 106 9.82 12.29 -28.87
C LEU A 106 8.88 11.64 -27.86
N ARG A 107 7.74 12.28 -27.57
CA ARG A 107 6.70 11.69 -26.71
C ARG A 107 6.18 10.38 -27.27
N LYS A 108 5.86 10.33 -28.56
CA LYS A 108 5.39 9.10 -29.23
C LYS A 108 6.44 8.00 -29.21
N LEU A 109 7.71 8.33 -29.43
CA LEU A 109 8.83 7.39 -29.33
C LEU A 109 8.93 6.80 -27.91
N ARG A 110 8.89 7.65 -26.88
CA ARG A 110 8.94 7.21 -25.48
C ARG A 110 7.75 6.34 -25.09
N LYS A 111 6.53 6.68 -25.54
CA LYS A 111 5.35 5.83 -25.36
C LYS A 111 5.49 4.42 -25.98
N GLN A 112 6.34 4.25 -26.99
CA GLN A 112 6.67 2.94 -27.55
C GLN A 112 7.81 2.25 -26.79
N GLN A 113 8.75 3.02 -26.24
CA GLN A 113 9.90 2.52 -25.49
C GLN A 113 9.52 1.99 -24.10
N PHE A 114 8.60 2.68 -23.42
CA PHE A 114 8.19 2.40 -22.04
C PHE A 114 6.83 1.67 -21.97
N ALA A 115 6.52 1.08 -20.82
CA ALA A 115 5.28 0.36 -20.57
C ALA A 115 4.09 1.28 -20.23
N GLY A 116 4.37 2.48 -19.74
CA GLY A 116 3.37 3.49 -19.35
C GLY A 116 4.00 4.65 -18.57
N SER A 117 3.17 5.54 -18.07
CA SER A 117 3.58 6.63 -17.17
C SER A 117 3.95 6.12 -15.78
N GLY A 118 5.09 6.56 -15.26
CA GLY A 118 5.69 6.06 -14.03
C GLY A 118 7.12 6.57 -13.84
N PHE A 119 7.97 5.82 -13.15
CA PHE A 119 9.37 6.18 -12.91
C PHE A 119 10.29 5.33 -13.79
N ILE A 120 11.13 6.00 -14.58
CA ILE A 120 12.21 5.37 -15.37
C ILE A 120 13.39 5.09 -14.43
N GLN A 121 13.71 6.06 -13.58
CA GLN A 121 14.74 5.98 -12.56
C GLN A 121 14.14 6.37 -11.21
N TRP A 122 14.40 5.58 -10.19
CA TRP A 122 13.93 5.86 -8.84
C TRP A 122 14.70 6.99 -8.16
N GLY A 123 15.92 7.26 -8.61
CA GLY A 123 16.93 8.02 -7.89
C GLY A 123 17.76 7.13 -6.96
N GLN A 124 18.95 7.59 -6.60
CA GLN A 124 19.70 7.01 -5.49
C GLN A 124 19.17 7.56 -4.17
N HIS A 125 19.44 6.87 -3.08
CA HIS A 125 19.00 7.26 -1.74
C HIS A 125 20.17 7.23 -0.77
N TRP A 126 19.99 7.89 0.37
CA TRP A 126 20.91 7.73 1.49
C TRP A 126 20.54 6.47 2.26
N ALA A 127 21.53 5.62 2.56
CA ALA A 127 21.35 4.52 3.51
C ALA A 127 22.54 4.51 4.47
N SER A 128 22.27 4.88 5.73
CA SER A 128 23.24 4.77 6.82
C SER A 128 22.53 4.26 8.07
N ALA A 129 23.17 3.37 8.82
CA ALA A 129 22.62 2.86 10.06
C ALA A 129 22.22 4.00 11.03
N GLY A 130 21.00 3.97 11.58
CA GLY A 130 20.55 4.80 12.69
C GLY A 130 19.72 6.03 12.35
N ALA A 131 20.20 6.91 11.46
CA ALA A 131 19.58 8.23 11.22
C ALA A 131 18.74 8.35 9.94
N HIS A 132 19.00 7.50 8.95
CA HIS A 132 18.33 7.52 7.64
C HIS A 132 17.74 6.15 7.35
N ARG A 133 16.44 6.08 7.13
CA ARG A 133 15.76 4.81 6.85
C ARG A 133 15.26 4.79 5.41
N VAL A 134 15.55 3.69 4.74
CA VAL A 134 15.13 3.48 3.35
C VAL A 134 13.66 3.06 3.36
N VAL A 135 12.83 3.80 2.63
CA VAL A 135 11.44 3.39 2.34
C VAL A 135 11.44 2.41 1.18
N ASN A 136 12.20 2.74 0.13
CA ASN A 136 12.45 1.94 -1.06
C ASN A 136 13.64 2.51 -1.83
N GLN A 137 14.00 1.87 -2.94
CA GLN A 137 14.92 2.43 -3.93
C GLN A 137 14.59 3.90 -4.24
N GLY A 138 15.54 4.79 -3.96
CA GLY A 138 15.45 6.23 -4.25
C GLY A 138 14.54 7.04 -3.33
N MET A 139 13.91 6.44 -2.32
CA MET A 139 13.01 7.11 -1.37
C MET A 139 13.39 6.76 0.07
N TRP A 140 13.57 7.76 0.90
CA TRP A 140 14.09 7.60 2.26
C TRP A 140 13.55 8.68 3.19
N GLU A 141 13.66 8.45 4.49
CA GLU A 141 13.27 9.40 5.52
C GLU A 141 14.40 9.70 6.49
N GLN A 142 14.25 10.84 7.14
CA GLN A 142 14.94 11.20 8.36
C GLN A 142 13.90 11.55 9.43
N THR A 143 14.31 11.51 10.69
CA THR A 143 13.50 11.98 11.83
C THR A 143 13.42 13.51 11.89
N ASP A 144 12.99 14.14 10.80
CA ASP A 144 12.80 15.59 10.63
C ASP A 144 11.44 15.96 10.03
N GLY A 145 10.59 14.98 9.78
CA GLY A 145 9.24 15.18 9.25
C GLY A 145 9.16 15.29 7.73
N LEU A 146 10.24 14.96 7.01
CA LEU A 146 10.30 15.02 5.56
C LEU A 146 10.39 13.62 4.94
N LEU A 147 9.79 13.47 3.77
CA LEU A 147 10.04 12.34 2.88
C LEU A 147 10.96 12.80 1.76
N TYR A 148 12.05 12.07 1.54
CA TYR A 148 13.06 12.42 0.57
C TYR A 148 12.97 11.55 -0.68
N MET A 149 13.24 12.16 -1.84
CA MET A 149 13.53 11.43 -3.08
C MET A 149 14.81 11.92 -3.72
N GLY A 150 15.61 10.96 -4.21
CA GLY A 150 16.91 11.23 -4.78
C GLY A 150 17.96 11.60 -3.73
N ILE A 151 19.16 11.92 -4.21
CA ILE A 151 20.26 12.41 -3.39
C ILE A 151 21.08 13.51 -4.10
N ASN A 152 21.78 14.33 -3.32
CA ASN A 152 22.61 15.41 -3.81
C ASN A 152 23.76 14.87 -4.66
N SER A 153 24.11 15.60 -5.71
CA SER A 153 25.18 15.26 -6.65
C SER A 153 26.54 15.04 -5.98
N SER A 154 26.82 15.73 -4.86
CA SER A 154 28.06 15.59 -4.09
C SER A 154 28.06 14.43 -3.07
N SER A 155 26.91 13.83 -2.77
CA SER A 155 26.80 12.75 -1.79
C SER A 155 27.03 11.37 -2.42
N THR A 156 27.51 10.41 -1.62
CA THR A 156 27.60 9.00 -2.04
C THR A 156 26.21 8.36 -1.94
N GLY A 157 25.55 8.15 -3.08
CA GLY A 157 24.23 7.52 -3.14
C GLY A 157 24.31 6.00 -3.12
N GLN A 158 23.24 5.36 -2.63
CA GLN A 158 23.01 3.92 -2.69
C GLN A 158 21.76 3.59 -3.50
N GLY A 159 21.60 2.31 -3.84
CA GLY A 159 20.48 1.78 -4.61
C GLY A 159 20.82 1.49 -6.07
N ASP A 160 19.90 0.80 -6.75
CA ASP A 160 20.12 0.22 -8.08
C ASP A 160 19.85 1.24 -9.22
N SER A 161 19.44 2.46 -8.88
CA SER A 161 19.14 3.51 -9.87
C SER A 161 20.43 4.06 -10.50
N ALA A 162 20.41 4.24 -11.82
CA ALA A 162 21.54 4.78 -12.57
C ALA A 162 21.77 6.28 -12.32
N THR A 163 20.74 7.01 -11.84
CA THR A 163 20.80 8.45 -11.59
C THR A 163 20.64 8.74 -10.09
N LYS A 164 21.26 9.83 -9.63
CA LYS A 164 21.09 10.30 -8.24
C LYS A 164 19.71 10.89 -7.97
N TYR A 165 19.08 11.47 -8.98
CA TYR A 165 17.74 12.03 -8.93
C TYR A 165 16.72 11.07 -9.58
N PRO A 166 15.43 11.13 -9.20
CA PRO A 166 14.38 10.42 -9.90
C PRO A 166 14.12 10.98 -11.30
N VAL A 167 13.72 10.10 -12.22
CA VAL A 167 13.25 10.47 -13.56
C VAL A 167 11.89 9.85 -13.78
N ALA A 168 10.86 10.67 -13.98
CA ALA A 168 9.49 10.23 -14.24
C ALA A 168 9.14 10.38 -15.73
N LEU A 169 8.26 9.52 -16.22
CA LEU A 169 7.61 9.63 -17.52
C LEU A 169 6.12 9.90 -17.29
N VAL A 170 5.61 11.00 -17.84
CA VAL A 170 4.19 11.35 -17.78
C VAL A 170 3.73 11.77 -19.18
N ASP A 171 2.78 11.07 -19.76
CA ASP A 171 2.32 11.31 -21.14
C ASP A 171 3.40 11.20 -22.24
N GLY A 172 4.43 10.38 -21.99
CA GLY A 172 5.64 10.33 -22.82
C GLY A 172 6.60 11.52 -22.64
N VAL A 173 6.33 12.45 -21.72
CA VAL A 173 7.24 13.53 -21.33
C VAL A 173 8.14 13.04 -20.19
N GLU A 174 9.44 13.19 -20.37
CA GLU A 174 10.43 12.84 -19.36
C GLU A 174 10.66 14.03 -18.43
N LEU A 175 10.49 13.80 -17.14
CA LEU A 175 10.60 14.80 -16.08
C LEU A 175 11.78 14.42 -15.18
N ARG A 176 12.83 15.24 -15.20
CA ARG A 176 13.88 15.20 -14.20
C ARG A 176 13.37 15.85 -12.93
N ILE A 177 13.28 15.07 -11.85
CA ILE A 177 12.75 15.53 -10.57
C ILE A 177 13.93 15.90 -9.67
N ASP A 178 14.19 17.19 -9.53
CA ASP A 178 15.38 17.71 -8.84
C ASP A 178 15.10 19.10 -8.24
N TYR A 179 15.76 19.45 -7.12
CA TYR A 179 15.60 20.72 -6.38
C TYR A 179 14.17 21.02 -5.90
N VAL A 180 13.35 20.02 -5.64
CA VAL A 180 11.98 20.23 -5.14
C VAL A 180 12.03 20.76 -3.71
N ALA A 181 11.54 21.98 -3.51
CA ALA A 181 11.48 22.72 -2.25
C ALA A 181 12.84 22.90 -1.56
N ARG A 182 13.95 22.77 -2.31
CA ARG A 182 15.31 22.82 -1.79
C ARG A 182 16.30 23.45 -2.76
N ASN A 183 17.38 24.02 -2.22
CA ASN A 183 18.48 24.62 -2.99
C ASN A 183 19.58 23.64 -3.42
N THR A 184 19.42 22.33 -3.17
CA THR A 184 20.34 21.26 -3.56
C THR A 184 19.63 20.19 -4.38
N ASN A 185 20.40 19.30 -5.02
CA ASN A 185 19.91 18.36 -6.04
C ASN A 185 19.07 17.16 -5.57
N TRP A 186 18.29 17.29 -4.50
CA TRP A 186 17.34 16.26 -4.07
C TRP A 186 15.99 16.90 -3.72
N CYS A 187 14.99 16.09 -3.40
CA CYS A 187 13.61 16.54 -3.23
C CYS A 187 13.15 16.42 -1.78
N ASP A 188 12.67 17.53 -1.20
CA ASP A 188 12.06 17.56 0.13
C ASP A 188 10.53 17.54 0.00
N ILE A 189 9.89 16.43 0.31
CA ILE A 189 8.42 16.34 0.35
C ILE A 189 7.97 16.67 1.76
N ARG A 190 7.28 17.81 1.88
CA ARG A 190 6.76 18.32 3.15
C ARG A 190 5.33 17.84 3.36
N PHE A 191 4.96 17.67 4.62
CA PHE A 191 3.63 17.22 5.00
C PHE A 191 2.89 18.23 5.86
N PRO A 192 1.55 18.23 5.81
CA PRO A 192 0.73 19.00 6.73
C PRO A 192 1.00 18.57 8.18
N SER A 193 0.66 19.43 9.13
CA SER A 193 0.69 19.10 10.56
C SER A 193 -0.12 17.84 10.83
N ALA A 194 0.39 16.98 11.72
CA ALA A 194 -0.30 15.78 12.14
C ALA A 194 -1.68 16.13 12.74
N PRO A 195 -2.68 15.24 12.63
CA PRO A 195 -3.98 15.44 13.26
C PRO A 195 -3.87 15.83 14.74
N ASP A 196 -4.61 16.84 15.15
CA ASP A 196 -4.69 17.39 16.51
C ASP A 196 -6.11 17.28 17.10
N GLY A 197 -7.00 16.58 16.39
CA GLY A 197 -8.39 16.41 16.80
C GLY A 197 -9.26 17.65 16.61
N THR A 198 -8.81 18.68 15.89
CA THR A 198 -9.55 19.94 15.67
C THR A 198 -10.32 20.01 14.34
N LYS A 199 -10.14 19.02 13.46
CA LYS A 199 -10.81 18.93 12.16
C LYS A 199 -11.91 17.88 12.17
N ILE A 200 -13.10 18.25 11.71
CA ILE A 200 -14.19 17.31 11.41
C ILE A 200 -14.22 17.06 9.90
N TYR A 201 -14.44 15.81 9.52
CA TYR A 201 -14.82 15.43 8.17
C TYR A 201 -16.29 15.01 8.14
N ASP A 202 -17.06 15.56 7.21
CA ASP A 202 -18.43 15.14 6.93
C ASP A 202 -18.48 14.27 5.67
N SER A 203 -18.86 13.00 5.82
CA SER A 203 -19.00 12.04 4.72
C SER A 203 -20.17 12.31 3.79
N ALA A 204 -21.18 13.06 4.22
CA ALA A 204 -22.32 13.42 3.38
C ALA A 204 -21.97 14.55 2.40
N THR A 205 -21.20 15.55 2.85
CA THR A 205 -20.83 16.72 2.04
C THR A 205 -19.37 16.70 1.54
N GLY A 206 -18.55 15.81 2.07
CA GLY A 206 -17.12 15.69 1.76
C GLY A 206 -16.24 16.80 2.30
N LYS A 207 -16.81 17.67 3.14
CA LYS A 207 -16.14 18.87 3.62
C LYS A 207 -15.32 18.57 4.87
N VAL A 208 -14.12 19.14 4.92
CA VAL A 208 -13.33 19.22 6.14
C VAL A 208 -13.53 20.60 6.77
N THR A 209 -13.94 20.62 8.03
CA THR A 209 -14.15 21.85 8.80
C THR A 209 -13.13 21.94 9.93
N GLN A 210 -12.43 23.06 10.00
CA GLN A 210 -11.49 23.38 11.08
C GLN A 210 -12.24 24.06 12.23
N HIS A 211 -12.09 23.54 13.45
CA HIS A 211 -12.61 24.16 14.68
C HIS A 211 -11.48 24.84 15.46
N ALA A 212 -11.82 25.67 16.44
CA ALA A 212 -10.81 26.37 17.25
C ALA A 212 -10.13 25.46 18.27
N SER A 213 -10.76 24.33 18.62
CA SER A 213 -10.21 23.35 19.57
C SER A 213 -10.74 21.93 19.32
N ALA A 214 -10.06 20.93 19.89
CA ALA A 214 -10.56 19.56 19.88
C ALA A 214 -11.91 19.43 20.63
N ALA A 215 -12.11 20.20 21.70
CA ALA A 215 -13.39 20.22 22.41
C ALA A 215 -14.56 20.64 21.50
N GLU A 216 -14.33 21.60 20.59
CA GLU A 216 -15.31 22.03 19.61
C GLU A 216 -15.49 21.03 18.45
N ALA A 217 -14.42 20.38 17.98
CA ALA A 217 -14.50 19.43 16.87
C ALA A 217 -15.18 18.12 17.28
N PHE A 218 -14.95 17.62 18.49
CA PHE A 218 -15.74 16.52 19.04
C PHE A 218 -17.17 16.98 19.47
N ASN A 219 -17.69 18.06 18.88
CA ASN A 219 -19.01 18.69 19.09
C ASN A 219 -20.12 17.66 19.34
N GLU A 220 -21.20 17.87 20.07
CA GLU A 220 -21.62 18.96 20.92
C GLU A 220 -21.70 18.47 22.37
N LYS A 221 -21.05 19.22 23.27
CA LYS A 221 -21.17 19.06 24.72
C LYS A 221 -20.87 17.62 25.18
N LYS A 222 -19.58 17.32 25.40
CA LYS A 222 -19.20 16.50 26.57
C LYS A 222 -19.76 17.22 27.80
N ASN A 223 -21.06 17.07 28.06
CA ASN A 223 -21.59 17.42 29.35
C ASN A 223 -21.34 16.22 30.22
N GLN A 224 -20.80 16.49 31.39
CA GLN A 224 -21.04 15.57 32.49
C GLN A 224 -22.49 15.76 32.96
N HIS A 225 -23.05 16.95 32.76
CA HIS A 225 -24.33 17.37 33.31
C HIS A 225 -25.54 17.14 32.37
N PRO A 226 -26.66 16.62 32.88
CA PRO A 226 -27.89 16.48 32.12
C PRO A 226 -28.49 17.85 31.77
N ASN A 227 -29.22 17.94 30.66
CA ASN A 227 -29.95 19.16 30.28
C ASN A 227 -31.18 19.39 31.16
N ALA A 228 -31.82 18.31 31.63
CA ALA A 228 -32.91 18.34 32.60
C ALA A 228 -32.98 17.02 33.38
N ILE A 229 -33.70 17.03 34.50
CA ILE A 229 -33.88 15.87 35.38
C ILE A 229 -35.38 15.69 35.60
N HIS A 230 -35.88 14.46 35.44
CA HIS A 230 -37.30 14.17 35.65
C HIS A 230 -37.64 13.90 37.14
N SER A 231 -36.75 13.20 37.85
CA SER A 231 -36.91 12.80 39.25
C SER A 231 -35.54 12.70 39.89
N GLY A 232 -35.33 13.11 41.15
CA GLY A 232 -34.03 13.04 41.83
C GLY A 232 -33.18 14.30 41.68
N ASN A 233 -31.93 14.25 42.15
CA ASN A 233 -31.03 15.41 42.22
C ASN A 233 -29.65 15.10 41.62
N TYR A 234 -29.12 15.99 40.80
CA TYR A 234 -27.82 15.80 40.15
C TYR A 234 -26.76 16.69 40.82
N ASP A 235 -25.73 16.06 41.38
CA ASP A 235 -24.56 16.73 41.91
C ASP A 235 -23.54 17.02 40.79
N VAL A 236 -23.41 18.30 40.47
CA VAL A 236 -22.52 18.81 39.41
C VAL A 236 -21.05 18.54 39.71
N ASN A 237 -20.63 18.55 40.97
CA ASN A 237 -19.22 18.38 41.35
C ASN A 237 -18.79 16.92 41.33
N LEU A 238 -19.72 16.01 41.67
CA LEU A 238 -19.48 14.57 41.67
C LEU A 238 -19.83 13.90 40.34
N GLU A 239 -20.50 14.63 39.45
CA GLU A 239 -21.07 14.10 38.21
C GLU A 239 -22.12 12.99 38.47
N GLU A 240 -22.75 13.02 39.65
CA GLU A 240 -23.60 11.95 40.18
C GLU A 240 -25.08 12.37 40.22
N PHE A 241 -25.92 11.57 39.58
CA PHE A 241 -27.37 11.61 39.75
C PHE A 241 -27.78 10.76 40.95
N ASN A 242 -28.34 11.40 41.97
CA ASN A 242 -28.87 10.79 43.17
C ASN A 242 -30.37 10.53 43.00
N VAL A 243 -30.75 9.26 43.08
CA VAL A 243 -32.13 8.81 43.00
C VAL A 243 -32.82 9.02 44.35
N GLU A 244 -33.83 9.88 44.38
CA GLU A 244 -34.58 10.21 45.61
C GLU A 244 -35.92 9.48 45.71
N GLN A 245 -36.41 8.91 44.60
CA GLN A 245 -37.73 8.31 44.50
C GLN A 245 -37.66 6.92 43.88
N THR A 246 -38.66 6.07 44.16
CA THR A 246 -38.75 4.70 43.64
C THR A 246 -39.58 4.57 42.36
N ALA A 247 -40.16 5.67 41.88
CA ALA A 247 -40.90 5.71 40.61
C ALA A 247 -39.93 5.88 39.43
N ALA A 248 -40.25 5.28 38.29
CA ALA A 248 -39.41 5.34 37.09
C ALA A 248 -39.11 6.79 36.68
N GLY A 249 -37.86 7.06 36.34
CA GLY A 249 -37.41 8.40 35.97
C GLY A 249 -35.92 8.44 35.66
N GLY A 250 -35.38 9.63 35.35
CA GLY A 250 -33.97 9.76 35.07
C GLY A 250 -33.57 11.09 34.45
N LEU A 251 -32.63 11.04 33.51
CA LEU A 251 -31.89 12.19 32.99
C LEU A 251 -32.24 12.45 31.53
N TYR A 252 -32.35 13.73 31.18
CA TYR A 252 -32.61 14.18 29.82
C TYR A 252 -31.36 14.85 29.23
N PHE A 253 -30.93 14.36 28.06
CA PHE A 253 -29.82 14.91 27.28
C PHE A 253 -30.34 15.39 25.93
N ALA A 254 -30.13 16.68 25.62
CA ALA A 254 -30.65 17.29 24.40
C ALA A 254 -29.56 17.36 23.32
N ASN A 255 -29.90 16.93 22.10
CA ASN A 255 -29.11 17.18 20.89
C ASN A 255 -29.31 18.64 20.45
N LYS A 256 -28.25 19.39 20.14
CA LYS A 256 -28.33 20.83 19.81
C LYS A 256 -28.16 21.10 18.30
N THR A 257 -27.82 20.11 17.48
CA THR A 257 -27.65 20.22 16.01
C THR A 257 -28.92 19.98 15.16
N SER A 258 -30.09 19.77 15.78
CA SER A 258 -31.43 19.67 15.13
C SER A 258 -31.59 18.62 14.01
N ALA A 259 -32.39 17.58 14.30
CA ALA A 259 -32.90 16.54 13.39
C ALA A 259 -31.87 15.68 12.58
N GLY A 260 -32.21 14.42 12.31
CA GLY A 260 -31.40 13.48 11.51
C GLY A 260 -30.61 12.45 12.32
N GLU A 261 -29.92 11.55 11.62
CA GLU A 261 -29.15 10.45 12.23
C GLU A 261 -27.86 10.96 12.89
N HIS A 262 -27.64 10.57 14.13
CA HIS A 262 -26.49 10.95 14.94
C HIS A 262 -25.87 9.72 15.61
N GLN A 263 -24.56 9.72 15.76
CA GLN A 263 -23.87 8.82 16.69
C GLN A 263 -23.97 9.42 18.09
N VAL A 264 -24.51 8.65 19.04
CA VAL A 264 -24.58 8.99 20.46
C VAL A 264 -23.60 8.09 21.21
N GLU A 265 -22.75 8.70 22.03
CA GLU A 265 -21.92 8.00 23.00
C GLU A 265 -22.27 8.45 24.42
N ILE A 266 -22.65 7.52 25.30
CA ILE A 266 -22.90 7.78 26.72
C ILE A 266 -22.06 6.83 27.56
N LYS A 267 -21.31 7.39 28.51
CA LYS A 267 -20.53 6.65 29.49
C LYS A 267 -21.07 6.92 30.89
N PHE A 268 -21.42 5.87 31.61
CA PHE A 268 -22.02 6.01 32.94
C PHE A 268 -21.74 4.79 33.83
N SER A 269 -21.99 4.90 35.13
CA SER A 269 -21.97 3.78 36.08
C SER A 269 -23.12 3.91 37.07
N SER A 270 -23.57 2.81 37.66
CA SER A 270 -24.59 2.78 38.71
C SER A 270 -23.98 2.24 40.00
N SER A 271 -24.36 2.74 41.18
CA SER A 271 -23.87 2.25 42.47
C SER A 271 -24.38 0.86 42.84
N ILE A 272 -25.42 0.38 42.15
CA ILE A 272 -26.07 -0.92 42.33
C ILE A 272 -26.30 -1.58 40.97
N ASP A 273 -26.57 -2.89 41.00
CA ASP A 273 -27.11 -3.61 39.85
C ASP A 273 -28.46 -3.01 39.47
N THR A 274 -28.61 -2.59 38.21
CA THR A 274 -29.81 -1.90 37.73
C THR A 274 -30.03 -2.17 36.25
N THR A 275 -31.26 -1.94 35.81
CA THR A 275 -31.58 -1.78 34.38
C THR A 275 -31.54 -0.30 34.02
N VAL A 276 -31.06 0.01 32.81
CA VAL A 276 -31.06 1.35 32.21
C VAL A 276 -31.72 1.27 30.84
N GLU A 277 -32.59 2.22 30.56
CA GLU A 277 -33.22 2.39 29.26
C GLU A 277 -32.79 3.71 28.64
N LEU A 278 -32.26 3.67 27.42
CA LEU A 278 -32.14 4.84 26.55
C LEU A 278 -33.39 4.91 25.68
N ARG A 279 -34.08 6.04 25.74
CA ARG A 279 -35.32 6.30 25.01
C ARG A 279 -35.19 7.56 24.18
N ASP A 280 -35.94 7.63 23.08
CA ASP A 280 -36.05 8.88 22.31
C ASP A 280 -36.66 9.95 23.22
N ALA A 281 -36.24 11.20 23.17
CA ALA A 281 -36.63 12.18 24.16
C ALA A 281 -37.71 13.16 23.66
N ASN A 282 -38.71 12.71 22.89
CA ASN A 282 -39.83 13.53 22.38
C ASN A 282 -40.79 14.09 23.46
N GLY A 283 -40.34 14.21 24.71
CA GLY A 283 -41.06 14.76 25.86
C GLY A 283 -40.28 14.56 27.17
N THR A 284 -40.77 15.12 28.29
CA THR A 284 -40.12 15.04 29.61
C THR A 284 -40.49 13.81 30.43
N VAL A 285 -41.37 12.92 29.95
CA VAL A 285 -41.97 11.82 30.75
C VAL A 285 -41.38 10.44 30.40
N GLY A 286 -40.66 10.30 29.29
CA GLY A 286 -39.97 9.05 28.95
C GLY A 286 -40.87 7.89 28.51
N ASP A 287 -42.09 8.16 28.02
CA ASP A 287 -43.04 7.19 27.45
C ASP A 287 -42.83 6.91 25.95
N THR A 288 -41.78 7.50 25.41
CA THR A 288 -41.32 7.43 24.02
C THR A 288 -40.58 6.12 23.73
N PRO A 289 -40.44 5.74 22.44
CA PRO A 289 -39.93 4.43 22.07
C PRO A 289 -38.55 4.11 22.68
N LEU A 290 -38.42 2.87 23.16
CA LEU A 290 -37.17 2.31 23.67
C LEU A 290 -36.14 2.24 22.52
N ILE A 291 -35.00 2.91 22.69
CA ILE A 291 -33.87 2.80 21.78
C ILE A 291 -33.00 1.61 22.17
N ARG A 292 -32.67 1.52 23.46
CA ARG A 292 -31.77 0.50 24.00
C ARG A 292 -32.03 0.26 25.48
N MET A 293 -32.01 -1.00 25.90
CA MET A 293 -32.02 -1.40 27.31
C MET A 293 -30.70 -2.08 27.66
N LEU A 294 -30.22 -1.88 28.89
CA LEU A 294 -28.95 -2.38 29.39
C LEU A 294 -29.11 -2.87 30.83
N ASN A 295 -28.59 -4.06 31.12
CA ASN A 295 -28.37 -4.50 32.49
C ASN A 295 -26.97 -4.07 32.92
N VAL A 296 -26.89 -3.35 34.02
CA VAL A 296 -25.69 -2.65 34.47
C VAL A 296 -25.32 -3.18 35.83
N ALA A 297 -24.14 -3.80 35.91
CA ALA A 297 -23.58 -4.25 37.18
C ALA A 297 -23.12 -3.06 38.03
N ALA A 298 -23.25 -3.21 39.35
CA ALA A 298 -22.84 -2.22 40.33
C ALA A 298 -21.39 -1.77 40.11
N ASN A 299 -21.18 -0.46 40.20
CA ASN A 299 -19.92 0.25 40.09
C ASN A 299 -19.09 -0.07 38.83
N THR A 300 -19.71 -0.64 37.80
CA THR A 300 -19.03 -1.00 36.55
C THR A 300 -19.33 0.05 35.48
N PRO A 301 -18.32 0.79 34.97
CA PRO A 301 -18.51 1.73 33.88
C PRO A 301 -19.06 1.05 32.62
N GLN A 302 -20.09 1.66 32.05
CA GLN A 302 -20.74 1.24 30.81
C GLN A 302 -20.53 2.31 29.74
N THR A 303 -20.13 1.90 28.54
CA THR A 303 -20.06 2.77 27.36
C THR A 303 -21.07 2.31 26.33
N VAL A 304 -21.97 3.20 25.97
CA VAL A 304 -23.05 2.96 25.01
C VAL A 304 -22.80 3.79 23.77
N ARG A 305 -22.64 3.13 22.63
CA ARG A 305 -22.58 3.75 21.30
C ARG A 305 -23.78 3.29 20.49
N ILE A 306 -24.56 4.24 19.98
CA ILE A 306 -25.75 3.98 19.16
C ILE A 306 -25.85 5.02 18.05
N ASN A 307 -26.39 4.62 16.90
CA ASN A 307 -26.89 5.58 15.91
C ASN A 307 -28.37 5.81 16.19
N GLN A 308 -28.77 7.06 16.37
CA GLN A 308 -30.15 7.46 16.62
C GLN A 308 -30.57 8.55 15.65
N GLU A 309 -31.69 8.35 14.98
CA GLU A 309 -32.35 9.39 14.22
C GLU A 309 -33.19 10.26 15.16
N PHE A 310 -32.80 11.53 15.32
CA PHE A 310 -33.53 12.47 16.15
C PHE A 310 -34.54 13.24 15.31
N SER A 311 -35.76 13.42 15.82
CA SER A 311 -36.75 14.35 15.26
C SER A 311 -36.59 15.78 15.79
N GLY A 312 -35.82 15.96 16.88
CA GLY A 312 -35.49 17.27 17.47
C GLY A 312 -35.15 17.26 18.97
N SER A 313 -35.29 16.12 19.65
CA SER A 313 -35.50 16.15 21.11
C SER A 313 -34.40 15.54 21.98
N GLY A 314 -33.50 14.68 21.47
CA GLY A 314 -32.37 14.11 22.25
C GLY A 314 -32.63 12.71 22.85
N VAL A 315 -31.85 12.31 23.87
CA VAL A 315 -31.93 10.98 24.53
C VAL A 315 -32.38 11.11 25.98
N TYR A 316 -33.35 10.29 26.37
CA TYR A 316 -33.80 10.14 27.74
C TYR A 316 -33.18 8.89 28.35
N PHE A 317 -32.36 9.08 29.37
CA PHE A 317 -31.75 8.03 30.17
C PHE A 317 -32.69 7.71 31.33
N ARG A 318 -33.41 6.59 31.25
CA ARG A 318 -34.43 6.18 32.21
C ARG A 318 -33.94 5.02 33.07
N LEU A 319 -34.18 5.13 34.37
CA LEU A 319 -34.16 4.01 35.30
C LEU A 319 -35.59 3.50 35.44
N PRO A 320 -35.93 2.30 34.91
CA PRO A 320 -37.29 1.77 34.97
C PRO A 320 -37.69 1.32 36.38
N LEU A 321 -36.71 0.86 37.19
CA LEU A 321 -36.91 0.40 38.56
C LEU A 321 -35.87 1.04 39.50
N PRO A 322 -35.93 2.36 39.73
CA PRO A 322 -34.94 3.06 40.56
C PRO A 322 -35.09 2.72 42.05
N GLN A 323 -33.97 2.68 42.78
CA GLN A 323 -33.96 2.53 44.24
C GLN A 323 -33.58 3.86 44.91
N ALA A 324 -34.31 4.25 45.96
CA ALA A 324 -33.95 5.44 46.74
C ALA A 324 -32.53 5.30 47.32
N GLY A 325 -31.67 6.29 47.07
CA GLY A 325 -30.24 6.26 47.43
C GLY A 325 -29.32 5.65 46.37
N GLN A 326 -29.85 5.12 45.26
CA GLN A 326 -29.05 4.74 44.10
C GLN A 326 -28.35 5.97 43.51
N LYS A 327 -27.09 5.80 43.11
CA LYS A 327 -26.31 6.82 42.43
C LYS A 327 -25.99 6.38 41.01
N VAL A 328 -26.16 7.28 40.04
CA VAL A 328 -25.71 7.08 38.67
C VAL A 328 -24.70 8.16 38.31
N THR A 329 -23.45 7.78 38.09
CA THR A 329 -22.41 8.72 37.65
C THR A 329 -22.41 8.82 36.13
N ILE A 330 -22.55 10.02 35.58
CA ILE A 330 -22.46 10.27 34.14
C ILE A 330 -21.04 10.77 33.82
N HIS A 331 -20.20 9.85 33.33
CA HIS A 331 -18.81 10.15 33.01
C HIS A 331 -18.66 11.05 31.78
N SER A 332 -19.52 10.83 30.79
CA SER A 332 -19.61 11.67 29.59
C SER A 332 -20.85 11.32 28.77
N TRP A 333 -21.41 12.29 28.06
CA TRP A 333 -22.31 12.06 26.93
C TRP A 333 -21.84 12.92 25.74
N GLN A 334 -21.97 12.40 24.51
CA GLN A 334 -21.57 13.08 23.28
C GLN A 334 -22.52 12.72 22.13
N THR A 335 -22.77 13.66 21.22
CA THR A 335 -23.50 13.41 19.97
C THR A 335 -22.86 14.11 18.79
N LEU A 336 -22.66 13.37 17.70
CA LEU A 336 -22.18 13.85 16.39
C LEU A 336 -23.17 13.39 15.31
N PRO A 337 -23.45 14.18 14.26
CA PRO A 337 -24.13 13.69 13.07
C PRO A 337 -23.47 12.39 12.56
N SER A 338 -24.24 11.41 12.10
CA SER A 338 -23.71 10.09 11.72
C SER A 338 -22.73 10.15 10.54
N SER A 339 -22.83 11.19 9.73
CA SER A 339 -21.93 11.46 8.63
C SER A 339 -20.63 12.14 9.05
N GLU A 340 -20.57 12.75 10.24
CA GLU A 340 -19.41 13.49 10.72
C GLU A 340 -18.46 12.62 11.57
N GLN A 341 -17.16 12.85 11.39
CA GLN A 341 -16.12 12.21 12.18
C GLN A 341 -14.97 13.18 12.46
N VAL A 342 -14.45 13.14 13.69
CA VAL A 342 -13.23 13.88 14.02
C VAL A 342 -12.02 13.17 13.44
N ILE A 343 -11.19 13.91 12.71
CA ILE A 343 -9.97 13.37 12.11
C ILE A 343 -8.92 13.18 13.21
N THR A 344 -8.81 11.95 13.71
CA THR A 344 -7.79 11.52 14.70
C THR A 344 -6.73 10.61 14.08
N SER A 345 -6.98 10.12 12.86
CA SER A 345 -6.09 9.33 12.04
C SER A 345 -6.39 9.61 10.58
N ARG A 346 -5.34 9.76 9.76
CA ARG A 346 -5.48 9.90 8.32
C ARG A 346 -4.26 9.39 7.57
N LYS A 347 -4.41 9.15 6.27
CA LYS A 347 -3.33 8.80 5.35
C LYS A 347 -3.22 9.91 4.31
N ASP A 348 -2.07 10.56 4.22
CA ASP A 348 -1.86 11.68 3.30
C ASP A 348 -1.39 11.17 1.94
N LEU A 349 -1.95 11.68 0.84
CA LEU A 349 -1.61 11.28 -0.54
C LEU A 349 -0.58 12.21 -1.15
N VAL A 350 0.52 11.64 -1.64
CA VAL A 350 1.58 12.32 -2.39
C VAL A 350 1.51 11.91 -3.86
N PHE A 351 1.51 12.89 -4.76
CA PHE A 351 1.54 12.64 -6.20
C PHE A 351 2.24 13.76 -6.97
N LEU A 352 2.68 13.45 -8.18
CA LEU A 352 3.19 14.44 -9.13
C LEU A 352 2.13 14.74 -10.16
N GLU A 353 1.86 16.02 -10.43
CA GLU A 353 1.04 16.44 -11.57
C GLU A 353 1.87 17.23 -12.59
N SER A 354 1.53 17.10 -13.86
CA SER A 354 2.22 17.67 -15.01
C SER A 354 1.21 18.23 -16.01
N TRP A 355 1.50 19.41 -16.57
CA TRP A 355 0.66 20.07 -17.57
C TRP A 355 1.50 20.91 -18.53
N HIS A 356 0.94 21.16 -19.71
CA HIS A 356 1.54 22.05 -20.70
C HIS A 356 1.02 23.47 -20.48
N GLU A 357 1.90 24.46 -20.50
CA GLU A 357 1.50 25.83 -20.27
C GLU A 357 2.25 26.81 -21.17
N LYS A 358 1.49 27.73 -21.76
CA LYS A 358 2.04 28.82 -22.56
C LYS A 358 2.81 29.76 -21.65
N ILE A 359 4.09 29.98 -21.96
CA ILE A 359 4.99 30.77 -21.12
C ILE A 359 4.48 32.21 -20.94
N ALA A 360 3.91 32.78 -22.00
CA ALA A 360 3.41 34.16 -22.00
C ALA A 360 2.21 34.40 -21.05
N ASP A 361 1.45 33.36 -20.68
CA ASP A 361 0.24 33.54 -19.85
C ASP A 361 0.59 33.92 -18.40
N LYS A 362 1.75 33.48 -17.91
CA LYS A 362 2.29 33.82 -16.57
C LYS A 362 3.64 34.53 -16.63
N ASP A 363 4.18 34.75 -17.82
CA ASP A 363 5.47 35.39 -18.08
C ASP A 363 6.64 34.84 -17.25
N VAL A 364 6.66 33.52 -17.05
CA VAL A 364 7.64 32.84 -16.17
C VAL A 364 8.15 31.54 -16.76
N VAL A 365 9.40 31.20 -16.50
CA VAL A 365 10.00 29.89 -16.81
C VAL A 365 10.71 29.35 -15.58
N TYR A 366 10.54 28.05 -15.32
CA TYR A 366 11.19 27.36 -14.22
C TYR A 366 12.26 26.40 -14.75
N PRO A 367 13.45 26.31 -14.13
CA PRO A 367 14.38 25.24 -14.44
C PRO A 367 13.71 23.87 -14.30
N LEU A 368 13.95 23.01 -15.28
CA LEU A 368 13.41 21.64 -15.39
C LEU A 368 11.88 21.56 -15.49
N GLY A 369 11.18 22.70 -15.61
CA GLY A 369 9.72 22.75 -15.45
C GLY A 369 9.27 22.54 -13.99
N ASN A 370 10.18 22.58 -13.02
CA ASN A 370 9.88 22.37 -11.61
C ASN A 370 9.27 23.63 -10.99
N MET A 371 7.96 23.61 -10.73
CA MET A 371 7.25 24.72 -10.09
C MET A 371 7.65 24.94 -8.62
N GLN A 372 8.40 24.01 -8.04
CA GLN A 372 8.90 24.02 -6.67
C GLN A 372 10.42 24.10 -6.62
N PHE A 373 11.06 24.56 -7.71
CA PHE A 373 12.52 24.69 -7.77
C PHE A 373 13.02 25.61 -6.66
N GLY A 374 13.87 25.10 -5.75
CA GLY A 374 14.22 25.79 -4.51
C GLY A 374 15.55 26.55 -4.52
N ALA A 375 16.35 26.47 -5.59
CA ALA A 375 17.59 27.25 -5.70
C ALA A 375 17.33 28.65 -6.27
N SER A 376 18.02 29.67 -5.73
CA SER A 376 17.87 31.07 -6.16
C SER A 376 18.65 31.45 -7.41
N THR A 377 19.40 30.51 -7.98
CA THR A 377 20.25 30.72 -9.17
C THR A 377 20.27 29.46 -10.02
N TYR A 378 20.31 29.61 -11.34
CA TYR A 378 20.52 28.50 -12.29
C TYR A 378 21.46 28.94 -13.42
N GLN A 379 22.60 28.25 -13.58
CA GLN A 379 23.63 28.61 -14.58
C GLN A 379 24.03 30.10 -14.55
N ASP A 380 24.30 30.61 -13.33
CA ASP A 380 24.63 32.00 -13.03
C ASP A 380 23.50 33.01 -13.35
N ILE A 381 22.28 32.54 -13.62
CA ILE A 381 21.10 33.38 -13.80
C ILE A 381 20.36 33.48 -12.46
N PRO A 382 20.18 34.69 -11.89
CA PRO A 382 19.36 34.90 -10.70
C PRO A 382 17.90 34.54 -10.97
N LEU A 383 17.26 33.85 -10.02
CA LEU A 383 15.87 33.46 -10.07
C LEU A 383 15.03 34.23 -9.03
N LEU A 384 13.76 34.45 -9.35
CA LEU A 384 12.77 35.15 -8.54
C LEU A 384 11.70 34.18 -8.06
N ASN A 385 11.14 34.42 -6.87
CA ASN A 385 10.16 33.54 -6.22
C ASN A 385 8.79 34.18 -5.97
N ASN A 386 8.56 35.35 -6.57
CA ASN A 386 7.37 36.18 -6.43
C ASN A 386 6.71 36.48 -7.80
N LEU A 387 6.98 35.64 -8.81
CA LEU A 387 6.45 35.79 -10.17
C LEU A 387 5.01 35.27 -10.31
N VAL A 388 4.59 34.41 -9.38
CA VAL A 388 3.25 33.80 -9.32
C VAL A 388 2.76 33.80 -7.87
N ALA A 389 1.47 33.55 -7.66
CA ALA A 389 0.93 33.34 -6.31
C ALA A 389 1.59 32.13 -5.63
N GLN A 390 1.82 32.21 -4.32
CA GLN A 390 2.51 31.15 -3.56
C GLN A 390 1.76 29.80 -3.63
N SER A 391 0.42 29.82 -3.66
CA SER A 391 -0.43 28.64 -3.83
C SER A 391 -0.16 27.84 -5.10
N TYR A 392 0.51 28.44 -6.08
CA TYR A 392 0.85 27.79 -7.34
C TYR A 392 2.03 26.81 -7.22
N SER A 393 2.91 27.03 -6.23
CA SER A 393 4.08 26.21 -5.88
C SER A 393 3.90 25.43 -4.57
N ALA A 394 2.78 25.60 -3.87
CA ALA A 394 2.50 24.92 -2.61
C ALA A 394 2.32 23.40 -2.82
N PHE A 395 2.72 22.59 -1.84
CA PHE A 395 2.39 21.16 -1.81
C PHE A 395 0.88 20.92 -1.64
N GLY A 396 0.21 21.76 -0.87
CA GLY A 396 -1.23 21.68 -0.63
C GLY A 396 -1.74 22.97 -0.01
N GLU A 397 -3.04 23.04 0.26
CA GLU A 397 -3.68 24.25 0.81
C GLU A 397 -3.11 24.68 2.18
N TRP A 398 -2.54 23.73 2.92
CA TRP A 398 -1.88 23.93 4.22
C TRP A 398 -0.48 24.57 4.10
N ASP A 399 0.14 24.55 2.92
CA ASP A 399 1.52 24.97 2.72
C ASP A 399 1.60 26.44 2.29
N GLN A 400 2.00 27.29 3.23
CA GLN A 400 2.19 28.73 3.02
C GLN A 400 3.66 29.12 2.75
N ASN A 401 4.58 28.16 2.79
CA ASN A 401 6.02 28.43 2.89
C ASN A 401 6.80 28.03 1.64
N THR A 402 6.37 27.00 0.91
CA THR A 402 7.08 26.55 -0.29
C THR A 402 6.97 27.58 -1.39
N LYS A 403 8.09 27.85 -2.05
CA LYS A 403 8.22 28.81 -3.15
C LYS A 403 8.86 28.13 -4.36
N GLY A 404 8.48 28.57 -5.55
CA GLY A 404 9.15 28.20 -6.79
C GLY A 404 10.01 29.34 -7.31
N PHE A 405 11.29 29.09 -7.53
CA PHE A 405 12.22 30.05 -8.12
C PHE A 405 12.26 29.87 -9.64
N GLY A 406 11.90 30.93 -10.37
CA GLY A 406 11.89 30.98 -11.84
C GLY A 406 12.41 32.30 -12.38
N VAL A 407 12.46 32.43 -13.70
CA VAL A 407 12.82 33.68 -14.38
C VAL A 407 11.61 34.31 -15.03
N LYS A 408 11.54 35.64 -14.99
CA LYS A 408 10.55 36.39 -15.76
C LYS A 408 10.96 36.40 -17.23
N TRP A 409 10.12 35.85 -18.11
CA TRP A 409 10.51 35.54 -19.50
C TRP A 409 10.71 36.79 -20.36
N SER A 410 9.80 37.77 -20.24
CA SER A 410 9.83 39.03 -20.98
C SER A 410 11.07 39.90 -20.69
N THR A 411 11.63 39.81 -19.49
CA THR A 411 12.79 40.61 -19.07
C THR A 411 14.13 39.88 -19.20
N LEU A 412 14.11 38.60 -19.54
CA LEU A 412 15.32 37.80 -19.70
C LEU A 412 16.07 38.22 -20.98
N SER A 413 17.38 38.40 -20.90
CA SER A 413 18.20 38.69 -22.09
C SER A 413 18.15 37.53 -23.10
N ASP A 414 18.33 37.83 -24.38
CA ASP A 414 18.27 36.79 -25.43
C ASP A 414 19.33 35.69 -25.21
N ALA A 415 20.54 36.07 -24.78
CA ALA A 415 21.58 35.10 -24.43
C ALA A 415 21.14 34.14 -23.30
N ASN A 416 20.41 34.64 -22.30
CA ASN A 416 19.89 33.80 -21.22
C ASN A 416 18.63 33.02 -21.63
N ARG A 417 17.77 33.56 -22.50
CA ARG A 417 16.66 32.78 -23.11
C ARG A 417 17.19 31.56 -23.84
N VAL A 418 18.24 31.74 -24.64
CA VAL A 418 18.89 30.65 -25.38
C VAL A 418 19.40 29.55 -24.44
N LYS A 419 19.93 29.88 -23.24
CA LYS A 419 20.33 28.86 -22.25
C LYS A 419 19.15 27.98 -21.82
N PHE A 420 17.97 28.58 -21.60
CA PHE A 420 16.77 27.81 -21.25
C PHE A 420 16.21 27.02 -22.45
N LEU A 421 16.23 27.58 -23.66
CA LEU A 421 15.68 26.93 -24.85
C LEU A 421 16.54 25.75 -25.34
N LYS A 422 17.87 25.83 -25.17
CA LYS A 422 18.81 24.78 -25.60
C LYS A 422 18.76 23.51 -24.75
N ASN A 423 18.35 23.60 -23.49
CA ASN A 423 18.33 22.44 -22.60
C ASN A 423 16.99 21.69 -22.73
N PRO A 424 16.97 20.47 -23.31
CA PRO A 424 15.74 19.70 -23.48
C PRO A 424 15.10 19.27 -22.15
N GLU A 425 15.87 19.18 -21.05
CA GLU A 425 15.32 18.84 -19.73
C GLU A 425 14.39 19.93 -19.17
N HIS A 426 14.41 21.15 -19.73
CA HIS A 426 13.45 22.20 -19.37
C HIS A 426 12.08 22.01 -20.01
N ASN A 427 11.94 21.03 -20.92
CA ASN A 427 10.71 20.67 -21.61
C ASN A 427 9.99 21.89 -22.23
N ILE A 428 10.78 22.77 -22.87
CA ILE A 428 10.26 23.92 -23.63
C ILE A 428 10.17 23.56 -25.10
N TYR A 429 9.04 23.86 -25.72
CA TYR A 429 8.85 23.75 -27.16
C TYR A 429 8.17 24.99 -27.74
N TYR A 430 8.40 25.23 -29.02
CA TYR A 430 7.72 26.28 -29.77
C TYR A 430 6.60 25.69 -30.63
N ASP A 431 5.41 26.24 -30.50
CA ASP A 431 4.25 25.92 -31.33
C ASP A 431 4.13 26.96 -32.46
N PRO A 432 4.40 26.59 -33.72
CA PRO A 432 4.33 27.51 -34.85
C PRO A 432 2.89 27.95 -35.18
N GLU A 433 1.87 27.15 -34.84
CA GLU A 433 0.46 27.51 -35.05
C GLU A 433 0.01 28.56 -34.03
N ALA A 434 0.33 28.33 -32.75
CA ALA A 434 0.04 29.27 -31.67
C ALA A 434 1.02 30.46 -31.60
N LYS A 435 2.11 30.41 -32.37
CA LYS A 435 3.24 31.37 -32.36
C LYS A 435 3.74 31.65 -30.95
N ALA A 436 3.89 30.60 -30.14
CA ALA A 436 4.16 30.73 -28.73
C ALA A 436 5.04 29.60 -28.19
N TYR A 437 5.81 29.93 -27.15
CA TYR A 437 6.54 28.95 -26.36
C TYR A 437 5.65 28.34 -25.29
N PHE A 438 5.75 27.03 -25.14
CA PHE A 438 5.14 26.26 -24.07
C PHE A 438 6.23 25.60 -23.23
N GLN A 439 6.01 25.52 -21.93
CA GLN A 439 6.79 24.70 -21.03
C GLN A 439 5.90 23.61 -20.46
N VAL A 440 6.37 22.35 -20.45
CA VAL A 440 5.75 21.33 -19.61
C VAL A 440 6.26 21.51 -18.18
N ARG A 441 5.31 21.77 -17.29
CA ARG A 441 5.56 22.08 -15.88
C ARG A 441 5.07 20.94 -15.01
N TYR A 442 5.70 20.75 -13.87
CA TYR A 442 5.26 19.81 -12.86
C TYR A 442 5.35 20.38 -11.44
N ARG A 443 4.57 19.78 -10.54
CA ARG A 443 4.74 19.92 -9.09
C ARG A 443 4.37 18.63 -8.37
N ILE A 444 4.90 18.49 -7.16
CA ILE A 444 4.46 17.48 -6.20
C ILE A 444 3.39 18.10 -5.30
N ARG A 445 2.30 17.37 -5.11
CA ARG A 445 1.18 17.71 -4.24
C ARG A 445 1.13 16.75 -3.05
N VAL A 446 0.73 17.25 -1.89
CA VAL A 446 0.44 16.47 -0.67
C VAL A 446 -0.94 16.84 -0.15
N ILE A 447 -1.86 15.88 -0.20
CA ILE A 447 -3.26 16.05 0.18
C ILE A 447 -3.51 15.41 1.53
N GLU A 448 -4.06 16.19 2.46
CA GLU A 448 -4.55 15.66 3.73
C GLU A 448 -5.65 14.62 3.46
N GLY A 449 -5.51 13.44 4.05
CA GLY A 449 -6.63 12.50 4.10
C GLY A 449 -7.75 12.98 5.02
N CYS A 450 -8.98 12.64 4.67
CA CYS A 450 -10.16 12.65 5.54
C CYS A 450 -10.27 11.37 6.39
N GLY A 451 -9.59 10.29 5.98
CA GLY A 451 -9.51 9.02 6.69
C GLY A 451 -8.20 8.28 6.42
N ALA A 452 -8.13 7.02 6.84
CA ALA A 452 -6.93 6.20 6.70
C ALA A 452 -6.90 5.35 5.40
N GLN A 453 -7.95 5.40 4.57
CA GLN A 453 -8.12 4.47 3.44
C GLN A 453 -8.44 5.18 2.13
N TRP A 454 -7.51 5.10 1.17
CA TRP A 454 -7.71 5.60 -0.19
C TRP A 454 -8.16 4.49 -1.14
N LYS A 455 -9.12 4.79 -2.01
CA LYS A 455 -9.59 3.94 -3.10
C LYS A 455 -8.99 4.39 -4.43
N GLY A 456 -8.55 3.43 -5.23
CA GLY A 456 -7.95 3.66 -6.56
C GLY A 456 -6.63 4.44 -6.58
N PRO A 457 -5.71 4.33 -5.61
CA PRO A 457 -4.46 5.10 -5.61
C PRO A 457 -3.45 4.65 -6.68
N LEU A 458 -3.70 3.53 -7.38
CA LEU A 458 -2.88 3.04 -8.50
C LEU A 458 -3.67 3.22 -9.82
N SER A 459 -3.10 3.94 -10.79
CA SER A 459 -3.80 4.35 -12.02
C SER A 459 -3.76 3.33 -13.16
N VAL A 460 -4.38 2.14 -13.03
CA VAL A 460 -4.28 1.12 -14.11
C VAL A 460 -5.54 0.26 -14.29
N GLY A 461 -5.89 -0.02 -15.55
CA GLY A 461 -6.84 -1.06 -16.00
C GLY A 461 -8.25 -0.58 -16.39
N THR A 462 -8.93 -1.32 -17.29
CA THR A 462 -10.27 -1.04 -17.83
C THR A 462 -11.31 -0.88 -16.74
N VAL A 463 -12.02 0.25 -16.72
CA VAL A 463 -13.04 0.51 -15.70
C VAL A 463 -14.42 0.58 -16.30
N THR A 464 -15.32 -0.13 -15.64
CA THR A 464 -16.75 0.13 -15.62
C THR A 464 -17.02 1.41 -14.78
N ASP A 465 -17.07 2.56 -15.46
CA ASP A 465 -17.60 3.88 -15.06
C ASP A 465 -17.32 4.50 -13.65
N SER A 466 -16.51 3.91 -12.76
CA SER A 466 -16.37 4.34 -11.35
C SER A 466 -14.93 4.50 -10.80
N SER A 467 -13.90 4.52 -11.65
CA SER A 467 -12.48 4.63 -11.24
C SER A 467 -12.08 6.06 -10.94
N VAL A 468 -12.41 6.48 -9.75
CA VAL A 468 -12.05 7.80 -9.29
C VAL A 468 -11.22 7.63 -8.02
N ILE A 469 -10.15 8.41 -7.90
CA ILE A 469 -9.30 8.42 -6.70
C ILE A 469 -10.09 9.13 -5.63
N ARG A 470 -10.41 8.41 -4.55
CA ARG A 470 -11.24 8.92 -3.47
C ARG A 470 -10.65 8.46 -2.16
N ASP A 471 -10.62 9.36 -1.18
CA ASP A 471 -10.51 8.95 0.20
C ASP A 471 -11.89 8.47 0.69
N VAL A 472 -12.95 9.23 0.38
CA VAL A 472 -14.33 8.92 0.79
C VAL A 472 -15.33 9.18 -0.34
N TYR A 473 -16.35 8.34 -0.45
CA TYR A 473 -17.42 8.48 -1.45
C TYR A 473 -18.49 9.49 -0.99
N PRO A 474 -19.01 10.38 -1.86
CA PRO A 474 -18.79 10.47 -3.31
C PRO A 474 -17.63 11.40 -3.76
N HIS A 475 -16.74 11.84 -2.89
CA HIS A 475 -15.76 12.90 -3.18
C HIS A 475 -14.45 12.38 -3.78
N CYS A 476 -13.86 13.16 -4.69
CA CYS A 476 -12.67 12.76 -5.42
C CYS A 476 -11.54 13.78 -5.36
N LEU A 477 -10.30 13.28 -5.52
CA LEU A 477 -9.12 14.11 -5.73
C LEU A 477 -9.33 15.05 -6.91
N ARG A 478 -8.85 16.29 -6.83
CA ARG A 478 -8.84 17.24 -7.95
C ARG A 478 -7.41 17.70 -8.28
N LEU A 479 -7.03 17.48 -9.54
CA LEU A 479 -5.80 18.04 -10.11
C LEU A 479 -5.95 19.55 -10.30
N GLN A 480 -4.90 20.30 -9.96
CA GLN A 480 -4.89 21.76 -10.04
C GLN A 480 -4.37 22.24 -11.39
N GLY A 481 -3.39 21.56 -12.00
CA GLY A 481 -2.78 21.98 -13.27
C GLY A 481 -2.36 23.44 -13.31
N SER A 482 -2.75 24.18 -14.35
CA SER A 482 -2.39 25.60 -14.54
C SER A 482 -3.18 26.60 -13.68
N LEU A 483 -4.14 26.14 -12.87
CA LEU A 483 -4.96 27.01 -12.02
C LEU A 483 -4.17 27.53 -10.80
N PRO A 484 -4.44 28.77 -10.33
CA PRO A 484 -3.76 29.35 -9.17
C PRO A 484 -4.01 28.56 -7.87
N SER A 485 -5.20 27.99 -7.71
CA SER A 485 -5.58 27.07 -6.63
C SER A 485 -6.78 26.21 -7.05
N VAL A 486 -6.99 25.09 -6.38
CA VAL A 486 -8.21 24.27 -6.48
C VAL A 486 -8.48 23.65 -5.12
N GLU A 487 -9.75 23.49 -4.77
CA GLU A 487 -10.16 22.61 -3.66
C GLU A 487 -9.66 21.19 -3.95
N ALA A 488 -8.81 20.65 -3.07
CA ALA A 488 -8.10 19.40 -3.32
C ALA A 488 -9.02 18.16 -3.42
N ILE A 489 -10.11 18.14 -2.66
CA ILE A 489 -11.11 17.08 -2.64
C ILE A 489 -12.48 17.74 -2.81
N GLY A 490 -13.31 17.26 -3.71
CA GLY A 490 -14.67 17.80 -3.85
C GLY A 490 -15.63 16.83 -4.54
N PRO A 491 -16.93 17.20 -4.66
CA PRO A 491 -17.93 16.34 -5.26
C PRO A 491 -17.56 15.94 -6.69
N ASP A 492 -18.02 14.75 -7.07
CA ASP A 492 -17.72 14.10 -8.33
C ASP A 492 -18.16 14.96 -9.53
N ASN A 493 -17.20 15.71 -10.08
CA ASN A 493 -17.37 16.48 -11.31
C ASN A 493 -16.63 15.81 -12.49
N GLY A 494 -16.45 14.48 -12.46
CA GLY A 494 -15.91 13.72 -13.59
C GLY A 494 -14.38 13.63 -13.63
N MET A 495 -13.73 13.44 -12.48
CA MET A 495 -12.35 12.95 -12.41
C MET A 495 -12.33 11.48 -12.84
N LEU A 496 -12.37 11.22 -14.14
CA LEU A 496 -12.19 9.88 -14.67
C LEU A 496 -10.70 9.54 -14.61
N ALA A 497 -10.28 8.55 -13.83
CA ALA A 497 -9.06 7.83 -14.20
C ALA A 497 -9.34 7.27 -15.60
N TYR A 498 -8.70 7.83 -16.61
CA TYR A 498 -8.98 7.52 -18.01
C TYR A 498 -8.57 6.08 -18.30
N THR A 499 -9.51 5.17 -18.12
CA THR A 499 -9.34 3.78 -18.51
C THR A 499 -10.65 3.23 -19.09
N GLY A 500 -11.08 3.78 -20.24
CA GLY A 500 -11.72 2.90 -21.24
C GLY A 500 -12.88 3.37 -22.10
N VAL A 501 -13.66 4.42 -21.82
CA VAL A 501 -14.98 4.53 -22.51
C VAL A 501 -15.46 5.92 -22.98
N SER A 502 -14.62 6.96 -23.10
CA SER A 502 -15.08 8.21 -23.75
C SER A 502 -14.13 8.72 -24.83
N LYS A 503 -14.69 9.45 -25.79
CA LYS A 503 -14.20 9.88 -27.13
C LYS A 503 -12.82 10.58 -27.21
N TYR A 504 -11.96 10.53 -26.18
CA TYR A 504 -10.61 11.09 -26.16
C TYR A 504 -9.58 9.96 -26.15
N ARG A 505 -8.65 9.97 -27.11
CA ARG A 505 -8.15 8.77 -27.79
C ARG A 505 -6.73 8.32 -27.40
N ASP A 506 -6.25 8.60 -26.19
CA ASP A 506 -4.88 8.24 -25.78
C ASP A 506 -4.88 7.47 -24.45
N LYS A 507 -4.62 6.15 -24.53
CA LYS A 507 -4.38 5.30 -23.35
C LYS A 507 -2.98 5.59 -22.80
N ASP A 508 -2.87 5.95 -21.52
CA ASP A 508 -1.57 5.98 -20.83
C ASP A 508 -1.69 5.26 -19.48
N ASN A 509 -1.17 4.03 -19.41
CA ASN A 509 -1.19 3.22 -18.20
C ASN A 509 -0.33 3.89 -17.12
N GLY A 510 -0.82 4.00 -15.89
CA GLY A 510 -0.04 4.51 -14.76
C GLY A 510 -0.21 6.00 -14.46
N ALA A 511 -0.97 6.76 -15.27
CA ALA A 511 -1.30 8.17 -15.01
C ALA A 511 -2.80 8.44 -14.84
N TRP A 512 -3.13 9.41 -13.99
CA TRP A 512 -4.45 10.04 -13.83
C TRP A 512 -4.57 11.25 -14.75
N GLY A 513 -5.79 11.68 -15.12
CA GLY A 513 -5.96 12.88 -15.96
C GLY A 513 -7.32 13.56 -15.85
N LYS A 514 -7.37 14.87 -16.17
CA LYS A 514 -8.58 15.71 -16.21
C LYS A 514 -8.78 16.34 -17.59
N ARG A 515 -10.02 16.75 -17.92
CA ARG A 515 -10.28 17.78 -18.95
C ARG A 515 -9.42 19.04 -18.65
N ALA A 516 -8.73 19.56 -19.68
CA ALA A 516 -7.70 20.63 -19.66
C ALA A 516 -6.21 20.19 -19.57
N HIS A 517 -5.87 18.95 -19.97
CA HIS A 517 -4.49 18.50 -20.24
C HIS A 517 -3.54 18.45 -19.03
N CYS A 518 -4.06 18.27 -17.81
CA CYS A 518 -3.24 17.95 -16.64
C CYS A 518 -3.26 16.43 -16.42
N GLN A 519 -2.08 15.84 -16.25
CA GLN A 519 -1.88 14.43 -15.90
C GLN A 519 -1.17 14.31 -14.56
N ALA A 520 -1.31 13.17 -13.89
CA ALA A 520 -0.65 12.93 -12.61
C ALA A 520 -0.26 11.47 -12.39
N ILE A 521 0.78 11.22 -11.61
CA ILE A 521 1.21 9.89 -11.21
C ILE A 521 1.34 9.82 -9.68
N PRO A 522 0.94 8.71 -9.03
CA PRO A 522 1.08 8.55 -7.59
C PRO A 522 2.56 8.44 -7.17
N ILE A 523 2.88 8.94 -5.98
CA ILE A 523 4.20 8.78 -5.35
C ILE A 523 4.08 7.94 -4.09
N ALA A 524 3.24 8.35 -3.14
CA ALA A 524 3.13 7.64 -1.87
C ALA A 524 1.81 7.91 -1.14
N LEU A 525 1.45 7.01 -0.24
CA LEU A 525 0.49 7.24 0.83
C LEU A 525 1.24 7.18 2.17
N VAL A 526 0.98 8.12 3.07
CA VAL A 526 1.70 8.21 4.36
C VAL A 526 0.73 8.22 5.52
N GLN A 527 0.74 7.15 6.32
CA GLN A 527 -0.09 7.04 7.52
C GLN A 527 0.42 8.00 8.60
N ARG A 528 -0.46 8.88 9.09
CA ARG A 528 -0.11 9.85 10.14
C ARG A 528 -0.47 9.31 11.53
N LEU A 529 0.36 9.67 12.51
CA LEU A 529 0.03 9.62 13.94
C LEU A 529 -0.64 10.94 14.35
N ASN A 530 -1.07 11.07 15.60
CA ASN A 530 -1.71 12.31 16.08
C ASN A 530 -1.03 12.92 17.30
N GLN A 531 -1.31 14.21 17.52
CA GLN A 531 -0.70 15.03 18.57
C GLN A 531 -1.25 14.72 19.97
N GLY A 532 -2.40 14.05 20.08
CA GLY A 532 -2.99 13.67 21.36
C GLY A 532 -2.14 12.65 22.13
N ALA A 533 -2.45 12.47 23.40
CA ALA A 533 -1.76 11.53 24.27
C ALA A 533 -2.02 10.08 23.84
N PHE A 534 -0.99 9.23 23.94
CA PHE A 534 -1.14 7.80 23.72
C PHE A 534 -1.95 7.18 24.85
N HIS A 535 -3.05 6.51 24.51
CA HIS A 535 -3.80 5.64 25.42
C HIS A 535 -4.22 4.37 24.67
N PRO A 536 -4.00 3.16 25.22
CA PRO A 536 -4.21 1.92 24.47
C PRO A 536 -5.69 1.65 24.13
N VAL A 537 -6.62 2.30 24.83
CA VAL A 537 -8.07 2.21 24.56
C VAL A 537 -8.58 3.33 23.66
N TYR A 538 -8.20 4.58 23.95
CA TYR A 538 -8.93 5.77 23.49
C TYR A 538 -8.20 6.53 22.39
N ASN A 539 -6.86 6.42 22.35
CA ASN A 539 -6.07 7.04 21.30
C ASN A 539 -4.80 6.22 20.99
N PRO A 540 -4.93 5.04 20.35
CA PRO A 540 -3.80 4.16 20.06
C PRO A 540 -2.79 4.76 19.07
N LEU A 541 -3.13 5.84 18.38
CA LEU A 541 -2.28 6.58 17.43
C LEU A 541 -1.71 7.89 18.00
N GLY A 542 -2.03 8.19 19.26
CA GLY A 542 -1.45 9.32 19.99
C GLY A 542 0.04 9.17 20.22
N THR A 543 0.70 10.31 20.44
CA THR A 543 2.16 10.40 20.63
C THR A 543 2.56 11.10 21.90
N ALA A 544 1.72 12.00 22.43
CA ALA A 544 2.03 12.74 23.66
C ALA A 544 1.89 11.85 24.91
N MET A 545 2.45 12.35 26.01
CA MET A 545 2.17 11.89 27.36
C MET A 545 0.93 12.61 27.94
N LEU A 546 0.37 12.07 29.02
CA LEU A 546 -0.74 12.69 29.76
C LEU A 546 -0.21 13.60 30.86
N GLN A 547 -0.91 14.69 31.12
CA GLN A 547 -0.57 15.61 32.22
C GLN A 547 -0.83 15.01 33.61
N PHE A 548 -0.07 15.46 34.61
CA PHE A 548 -0.32 15.13 36.02
C PHE A 548 -1.59 15.81 36.56
N LYS A 549 -2.30 15.15 37.48
CA LYS A 549 -3.44 15.73 38.23
C LYS A 549 -2.97 16.84 39.17
N SER A 550 -1.87 16.59 39.87
CA SER A 550 -1.30 17.48 40.89
C SER A 550 -0.50 18.66 40.32
N ALA A 551 0.05 18.50 39.11
CA ALA A 551 0.90 19.50 38.45
C ALA A 551 0.70 19.48 36.92
N PRO A 552 -0.33 20.16 36.38
CA PRO A 552 -0.71 20.10 34.96
C PRO A 552 0.37 20.50 33.93
N GLN A 553 1.50 21.05 34.38
CA GLN A 553 2.66 21.37 33.53
C GLN A 553 3.65 20.21 33.37
N SER A 554 3.50 19.14 34.15
CA SER A 554 4.29 17.91 34.07
C SER A 554 3.53 16.82 33.32
N GLU A 555 4.24 15.85 32.76
CA GLU A 555 3.64 14.80 31.93
C GLU A 555 4.23 13.40 32.21
N GLN A 556 3.40 12.37 32.06
CA GLN A 556 3.80 10.98 32.20
C GLN A 556 3.01 10.02 31.29
N TYR A 557 3.48 8.77 31.22
CA TYR A 557 2.79 7.68 30.54
C TYR A 557 1.39 7.46 31.13
N TRP A 558 0.50 6.93 30.29
CA TRP A 558 -0.91 6.75 30.61
C TRP A 558 -1.21 5.89 31.85
N TYR A 559 -0.26 5.03 32.22
CA TYR A 559 -0.38 4.07 33.33
C TYR A 559 0.19 4.60 34.66
N HIS A 560 0.65 5.84 34.72
CA HIS A 560 1.17 6.43 35.95
C HIS A 560 0.03 6.86 36.90
N ALA A 561 0.12 6.56 38.20
CA ALA A 561 -1.00 6.75 39.14
C ALA A 561 -1.51 8.21 39.26
N ASP A 562 -0.61 9.19 39.09
CA ASP A 562 -0.92 10.62 39.23
C ASP A 562 -1.24 11.34 37.90
N VAL A 563 -1.39 10.63 36.77
CA VAL A 563 -1.83 11.28 35.51
C VAL A 563 -3.35 11.29 35.41
N VAL A 564 -3.89 12.30 34.73
CA VAL A 564 -5.33 12.38 34.46
C VAL A 564 -5.77 11.14 33.69
N THR A 565 -6.74 10.41 34.21
CA THR A 565 -7.26 9.18 33.60
C THR A 565 -8.23 9.53 32.46
N PRO A 566 -7.88 9.27 31.19
CA PRO A 566 -8.77 9.60 30.08
C PRO A 566 -10.00 8.70 30.12
N LYS A 567 -11.19 9.26 29.91
CA LYS A 567 -12.44 8.49 29.87
C LYS A 567 -12.91 8.18 28.44
N ASN A 568 -12.40 8.92 27.45
CA ASN A 568 -12.76 8.84 26.04
C ASN A 568 -11.63 9.41 25.14
N THR A 569 -11.83 9.40 23.82
CA THR A 569 -10.83 9.91 22.86
C THR A 569 -10.54 11.40 23.04
N LEU A 570 -11.54 12.23 23.33
CA LEU A 570 -11.36 13.69 23.51
C LEU A 570 -10.40 14.01 24.66
N ASP A 571 -10.51 13.30 25.79
CA ASP A 571 -9.62 13.51 26.94
C ASP A 571 -8.15 13.34 26.59
N CYS A 572 -7.83 12.45 25.64
CA CYS A 572 -6.47 12.29 25.14
C CYS A 572 -5.94 13.54 24.42
N PHE A 573 -6.80 14.39 23.85
CA PHE A 573 -6.42 15.66 23.19
C PHE A 573 -6.50 16.86 24.14
N LEU A 574 -7.32 16.80 25.19
CA LEU A 574 -7.42 17.88 26.19
C LEU A 574 -6.30 17.81 27.24
N TYR A 575 -5.92 16.60 27.62
CA TYR A 575 -4.98 16.34 28.71
C TYR A 575 -3.64 15.82 28.23
N SER A 576 -3.37 15.91 26.93
CA SER A 576 -2.03 15.76 26.38
C SER A 576 -1.10 16.87 26.84
N SER A 577 0.20 16.56 26.88
CA SER A 577 1.28 17.53 27.06
C SER A 577 0.97 18.90 26.44
N GLN A 578 0.88 19.94 27.27
CA GLN A 578 0.79 21.33 26.80
C GLN A 578 2.08 21.83 26.14
N THR A 579 3.11 20.99 26.09
CA THR A 579 4.45 21.38 25.69
C THR A 579 4.95 20.74 24.40
N ASN A 580 4.03 20.21 23.57
CA ASN A 580 4.33 19.45 22.34
C ASN A 580 4.97 18.08 22.60
N GLY A 581 4.55 17.37 23.66
CA GLY A 581 4.95 15.98 23.90
C GLY A 581 4.73 15.10 22.67
N GLY A 582 5.65 14.17 22.40
CA GLY A 582 5.62 13.35 21.19
C GLY A 582 5.90 14.12 19.89
N SER A 583 6.54 15.29 19.94
CA SER A 583 7.09 15.98 18.74
C SER A 583 8.61 15.76 18.62
N ILE A 584 9.15 15.90 17.41
CA ILE A 584 10.60 15.89 17.15
C ILE A 584 11.29 16.97 18.00
N ALA A 585 10.69 18.17 18.07
CA ALA A 585 11.25 19.32 18.79
C ALA A 585 11.47 19.05 20.29
N ARG A 586 10.64 18.20 20.91
CA ARG A 586 10.78 17.80 22.32
C ARG A 586 11.74 16.63 22.53
N GLY A 587 11.90 15.75 21.55
CA GLY A 587 12.77 14.57 21.66
C GLY A 587 12.07 13.33 22.26
N ALA A 588 12.72 12.16 22.13
CA ALA A 588 12.06 10.85 22.30
C ALA A 588 11.57 10.58 23.73
N THR A 589 12.25 11.16 24.72
CA THR A 589 11.96 10.99 26.15
C THR A 589 10.56 11.47 26.53
N PHE A 590 9.98 12.37 25.73
CA PHE A 590 8.66 12.97 25.95
C PHE A 590 7.58 12.36 25.06
N SER A 591 7.81 11.14 24.54
CA SER A 591 6.82 10.36 23.79
C SER A 591 6.06 9.41 24.71
N GLY A 592 4.73 9.42 24.62
CA GLY A 592 3.87 8.46 25.32
C GLY A 592 3.88 7.05 24.70
N ARG A 593 4.44 6.87 23.50
CA ARG A 593 4.36 5.61 22.76
C ARG A 593 5.36 4.56 23.25
N PRO A 594 4.93 3.30 23.42
CA PRO A 594 5.83 2.21 23.78
C PRO A 594 6.64 1.68 22.57
N ASP A 595 6.17 1.89 21.34
CA ASP A 595 6.68 1.27 20.11
C ASP A 595 7.74 2.10 19.35
N GLN A 596 8.12 1.65 18.14
CA GLN A 596 9.18 2.26 17.31
C GLN A 596 8.85 3.67 16.81
N TYR A 597 7.60 4.11 16.86
CA TYR A 597 7.18 5.43 16.43
C TYR A 597 7.08 6.36 17.63
N LYS A 598 7.91 7.41 17.70
CA LYS A 598 7.97 8.30 18.86
C LYS A 598 7.33 9.66 18.64
N TYR A 599 7.21 10.08 17.39
CA TYR A 599 6.88 11.46 17.03
C TYR A 599 5.72 11.54 16.04
N HIS A 600 4.79 12.49 16.24
CA HIS A 600 3.67 12.69 15.30
C HIS A 600 4.06 13.47 14.05
N ASP A 601 5.05 14.33 14.19
CA ASP A 601 5.61 15.20 13.15
C ASP A 601 6.77 14.54 12.38
N ALA A 602 7.19 13.33 12.74
CA ALA A 602 8.11 12.52 11.94
C ALA A 602 7.38 11.68 10.89
N ILE A 603 8.08 11.39 9.79
CA ILE A 603 7.66 10.44 8.76
C ILE A 603 8.56 9.21 8.85
N TYR A 604 8.01 8.07 9.24
CA TYR A 604 8.79 6.84 9.38
C TYR A 604 8.63 5.93 8.17
N ALA A 605 9.68 5.17 7.84
CA ALA A 605 9.63 4.29 6.66
C ALA A 605 8.46 3.29 6.69
N GLY A 606 8.12 2.76 7.87
CA GLY A 606 6.99 1.85 8.04
C GLY A 606 5.60 2.48 7.81
N GLN A 607 5.47 3.81 7.86
CA GLN A 607 4.23 4.54 7.57
C GLN A 607 4.02 4.78 6.08
N VAL A 608 5.10 4.73 5.27
CA VAL A 608 5.06 5.09 3.86
C VAL A 608 4.72 3.89 3.01
N GLU A 609 3.67 4.02 2.20
CA GLU A 609 3.35 3.14 1.10
C GLU A 609 3.81 3.83 -0.18
N ASP A 610 4.87 3.33 -0.81
CA ASP A 610 5.37 3.87 -2.07
C ASP A 610 4.56 3.28 -3.23
N LEU A 611 3.89 4.17 -3.94
CA LEU A 611 3.00 3.86 -5.04
C LEU A 611 3.66 4.03 -6.41
N ARG A 612 4.94 4.43 -6.44
CA ARG A 612 5.64 4.66 -7.70
C ARG A 612 5.75 3.34 -8.47
N LEU A 613 5.39 3.38 -9.75
CA LEU A 613 5.45 2.25 -10.67
C LEU A 613 6.64 2.36 -11.60
N ASN A 614 7.25 1.22 -11.96
CA ASN A 614 8.34 1.19 -12.92
C ASN A 614 7.79 1.36 -14.34
N ALA A 615 8.24 2.41 -15.04
CA ALA A 615 7.84 2.69 -16.42
C ALA A 615 8.58 1.83 -17.46
N ASN A 616 9.71 1.23 -17.09
CA ASN A 616 10.50 0.39 -17.99
C ASN A 616 9.73 -0.89 -18.38
N LYS A 617 9.99 -1.40 -19.59
CA LYS A 617 9.54 -2.75 -19.96
C LYS A 617 10.36 -3.77 -19.16
N LEU A 618 9.67 -4.61 -18.40
CA LEU A 618 10.31 -5.54 -17.46
C LEU A 618 10.45 -6.94 -18.06
N ASP A 619 11.63 -7.55 -17.89
CA ASP A 619 11.78 -8.99 -18.08
C ASP A 619 11.02 -9.72 -16.98
N ARG A 620 10.02 -10.52 -17.38
CA ARG A 620 9.09 -11.14 -16.44
C ARG A 620 9.74 -12.29 -15.64
N ASN A 621 10.81 -12.90 -16.14
CA ASN A 621 11.51 -13.97 -15.43
C ASN A 621 12.47 -13.37 -14.41
N GLN A 622 13.23 -12.35 -14.79
CA GLN A 622 14.07 -11.60 -13.84
C GLN A 622 13.22 -10.98 -12.73
N LEU A 623 12.09 -10.37 -13.09
CA LEU A 623 11.14 -9.80 -12.13
C LEU A 623 10.62 -10.85 -11.14
N ARG A 624 10.40 -12.09 -11.60
CA ARG A 624 9.99 -13.21 -10.73
C ARG A 624 11.07 -13.53 -9.70
N GLU A 625 12.32 -13.68 -10.14
CA GLU A 625 13.44 -14.01 -9.25
C GLU A 625 13.71 -12.88 -8.25
N ASP A 626 13.73 -11.63 -8.70
CA ASP A 626 13.93 -10.47 -7.83
C ASP A 626 12.81 -10.35 -6.79
N ALA A 627 11.56 -10.56 -7.20
CA ALA A 627 10.41 -10.50 -6.29
C ALA A 627 10.41 -11.67 -5.30
N LEU A 628 10.73 -12.89 -5.74
CA LEU A 628 10.85 -14.05 -4.86
C LEU A 628 12.00 -13.87 -3.88
N SER A 629 13.17 -13.39 -4.32
CA SER A 629 14.32 -13.08 -3.47
C SER A 629 13.96 -12.03 -2.41
N LYS A 630 13.23 -10.97 -2.78
CA LYS A 630 12.71 -9.98 -1.82
C LYS A 630 11.69 -10.57 -0.85
N ALA A 631 10.82 -11.47 -1.33
CA ALA A 631 9.83 -12.15 -0.49
C ALA A 631 10.52 -13.05 0.55
N VAL A 632 11.51 -13.84 0.13
CA VAL A 632 12.32 -14.72 0.98
C VAL A 632 13.15 -13.91 1.97
N SER A 633 13.82 -12.85 1.53
CA SER A 633 14.62 -12.00 2.42
C SER A 633 13.78 -11.14 3.38
N GLY A 634 12.44 -11.19 3.28
CA GLY A 634 11.53 -10.41 4.12
C GLY A 634 11.49 -8.91 3.78
N THR A 635 12.14 -8.49 2.69
CA THR A 635 12.26 -7.09 2.24
C THR A 635 11.14 -6.66 1.30
N LEU A 636 10.33 -7.60 0.79
CA LEU A 636 9.14 -7.28 -0.01
C LEU A 636 8.10 -6.59 0.88
N ARG A 637 7.68 -5.39 0.46
CA ARG A 637 6.84 -4.52 1.27
C ARG A 637 5.39 -4.94 1.23
N GLY A 638 4.73 -4.70 2.36
CA GLY A 638 3.31 -4.97 2.52
C GLY A 638 2.66 -3.94 3.43
N LYS A 639 1.36 -4.11 3.64
CA LYS A 639 0.59 -3.32 4.58
C LYS A 639 -0.35 -4.22 5.36
N ASP A 640 -0.44 -3.95 6.65
CA ASP A 640 -1.39 -4.60 7.53
C ASP A 640 -1.83 -3.61 8.60
N LEU A 641 -2.82 -4.03 9.37
CA LEU A 641 -3.52 -3.21 10.35
C LEU A 641 -3.25 -3.75 11.76
N VAL A 642 -3.33 -2.89 12.76
CA VAL A 642 -3.22 -3.29 14.17
C VAL A 642 -4.58 -3.71 14.69
N TYR A 643 -4.62 -4.73 15.56
CA TYR A 643 -5.85 -5.19 16.17
C TYR A 643 -6.28 -4.34 17.37
N PHE A 644 -7.57 -4.38 17.67
CA PHE A 644 -8.20 -3.89 18.88
C PHE A 644 -9.10 -5.00 19.39
N SER A 645 -8.76 -5.54 20.56
CA SER A 645 -9.49 -6.64 21.19
C SER A 645 -10.50 -6.11 22.21
N LYS A 646 -11.69 -6.71 22.24
CA LYS A 646 -12.72 -6.48 23.26
C LYS A 646 -13.23 -7.83 23.75
N VAL A 647 -13.30 -7.98 25.06
CA VAL A 647 -13.84 -9.19 25.70
C VAL A 647 -15.27 -8.92 26.13
N ASN A 648 -16.17 -9.86 25.84
CA ASN A 648 -17.53 -9.80 26.37
C ASN A 648 -17.60 -10.35 27.80
N PRO A 649 -18.48 -9.80 28.64
CA PRO A 649 -18.78 -10.42 29.93
C PRO A 649 -19.30 -11.84 29.72
N THR A 650 -19.03 -12.71 30.70
CA THR A 650 -19.38 -14.12 30.71
C THR A 650 -20.83 -14.36 30.30
N VAL A 651 -21.05 -15.18 29.27
CA VAL A 651 -22.39 -15.57 28.82
C VAL A 651 -22.67 -16.98 29.32
N ASN A 652 -23.70 -17.12 30.15
CA ASN A 652 -24.29 -18.41 30.44
C ASN A 652 -25.13 -18.81 29.23
N ILE A 653 -24.83 -19.95 28.61
CA ILE A 653 -25.59 -20.43 27.47
C ILE A 653 -26.71 -21.33 27.98
N ASP A 654 -27.95 -20.97 27.69
CA ASP A 654 -29.09 -21.88 27.80
C ASP A 654 -29.31 -22.52 26.41
N ILE A 655 -28.86 -23.77 26.21
CA ILE A 655 -29.02 -24.44 24.91
C ILE A 655 -30.46 -24.95 24.81
N SER A 656 -31.39 -24.12 24.36
CA SER A 656 -32.82 -24.46 24.24
C SER A 656 -33.16 -25.31 23.00
N GLN A 657 -32.40 -25.23 21.90
CA GLN A 657 -32.59 -26.07 20.71
C GLN A 657 -31.25 -26.51 20.06
N ARG A 658 -31.09 -27.83 19.88
CA ARG A 658 -30.01 -28.42 19.07
C ARG A 658 -30.49 -28.64 17.64
N ASP A 659 -30.40 -27.64 16.78
CA ASP A 659 -30.62 -27.87 15.34
C ASP A 659 -29.28 -28.21 14.65
N ILE A 660 -29.13 -29.48 14.31
CA ILE A 660 -28.02 -29.99 13.50
C ILE A 660 -28.34 -29.67 12.04
N VAL A 661 -27.82 -28.57 11.52
CA VAL A 661 -27.93 -28.25 10.08
C VAL A 661 -26.73 -28.83 9.34
N VAL A 662 -26.89 -30.03 8.78
CA VAL A 662 -25.97 -30.58 7.78
C VAL A 662 -26.31 -29.94 6.43
N SER A 663 -25.41 -29.11 5.89
CA SER A 663 -25.54 -28.55 4.55
C SER A 663 -24.75 -29.40 3.55
N GLU A 664 -25.30 -29.63 2.34
CA GLU A 664 -24.56 -30.29 1.25
C GLU A 664 -23.29 -29.52 0.82
N THR A 665 -23.18 -28.24 1.18
CA THR A 665 -22.03 -27.38 0.84
C THR A 665 -20.94 -27.39 1.90
N TYR A 666 -21.27 -27.69 3.16
CA TYR A 666 -20.34 -27.70 4.31
C TYR A 666 -20.73 -28.84 5.27
N PRO A 667 -20.00 -29.98 5.28
CA PRO A 667 -20.42 -31.21 5.96
C PRO A 667 -20.11 -31.25 7.47
N THR A 668 -19.97 -30.11 8.12
CA THR A 668 -19.45 -29.98 9.49
C THR A 668 -20.51 -29.52 10.51
N LEU A 669 -20.25 -29.83 11.79
CA LEU A 669 -21.18 -29.69 12.91
C LEU A 669 -21.35 -28.21 13.30
N LYS A 670 -22.48 -27.60 12.93
CA LYS A 670 -22.84 -26.25 13.37
C LYS A 670 -23.41 -26.30 14.80
N VAL A 671 -22.80 -25.58 15.74
CA VAL A 671 -23.42 -25.32 17.04
C VAL A 671 -24.24 -24.03 16.91
N ILE A 672 -25.56 -24.15 17.13
CA ILE A 672 -26.44 -23.00 17.26
C ILE A 672 -26.44 -22.61 18.73
N ILE A 673 -25.90 -21.44 19.04
CA ILE A 673 -26.15 -20.81 20.34
C ILE A 673 -27.38 -19.94 20.16
N GLU A 674 -28.55 -20.49 20.51
CA GLU A 674 -29.71 -19.68 20.84
C GLU A 674 -29.39 -19.01 22.19
N VAL A 675 -29.15 -17.70 22.18
CA VAL A 675 -28.94 -17.00 23.45
C VAL A 675 -30.30 -16.57 23.97
N THR A 676 -30.96 -17.49 24.69
CA THR A 676 -32.36 -17.41 25.12
C THR A 676 -32.65 -16.34 26.17
N GLN A 677 -31.63 -15.60 26.66
CA GLN A 677 -31.81 -14.44 27.53
C GLN A 677 -31.86 -13.08 26.80
N PHE A 678 -31.90 -13.05 25.46
CA PHE A 678 -32.11 -11.80 24.70
C PHE A 678 -33.57 -11.55 24.28
N TYR A 679 -34.53 -12.19 24.94
CA TYR A 679 -35.95 -11.82 24.80
C TYR A 679 -36.19 -10.44 25.38
N GLU A 680 -35.94 -9.43 24.57
CA GLU A 680 -36.67 -8.18 24.49
C GLU A 680 -36.18 -7.48 23.22
N SER A 681 -36.97 -6.57 22.68
CA SER A 681 -36.83 -5.80 21.43
C SER A 681 -35.57 -4.91 21.34
N SER A 682 -34.44 -5.46 21.75
CA SER A 682 -33.25 -4.81 22.25
C SER A 682 -32.10 -5.05 21.28
N ARG A 683 -31.66 -3.98 20.61
CA ARG A 683 -30.42 -3.95 19.83
C ARG A 683 -29.18 -4.01 20.77
N SER A 684 -29.05 -5.09 21.53
CA SER A 684 -27.97 -5.38 22.48
C SER A 684 -27.20 -6.65 22.11
N VAL A 685 -26.91 -6.82 20.82
CA VAL A 685 -25.83 -7.72 20.41
C VAL A 685 -24.77 -6.83 19.79
N ILE A 686 -23.54 -6.91 20.29
CA ILE A 686 -22.38 -6.46 19.51
C ILE A 686 -22.48 -7.24 18.22
N SER A 687 -22.91 -6.58 17.15
CA SER A 687 -22.95 -7.22 15.86
C SER A 687 -21.52 -7.70 15.56
N PRO A 688 -21.27 -9.00 15.31
CA PRO A 688 -19.99 -9.47 14.82
C PRO A 688 -19.68 -8.88 13.43
N VAL A 689 -20.65 -8.20 12.80
CA VAL A 689 -20.44 -7.34 11.63
C VAL A 689 -19.37 -6.29 11.95
N GLY A 690 -18.19 -6.47 11.36
CA GLY A 690 -17.05 -5.57 11.51
C GLY A 690 -15.90 -6.10 12.38
N PHE A 691 -15.97 -7.32 12.92
CA PHE A 691 -14.82 -7.97 13.57
C PHE A 691 -14.08 -8.90 12.61
N ASP A 692 -12.76 -8.98 12.77
CA ASP A 692 -11.88 -9.76 11.90
C ASP A 692 -11.54 -11.13 12.47
N GLN A 693 -11.65 -11.31 13.78
CA GLN A 693 -11.39 -12.59 14.44
C GLN A 693 -12.13 -12.67 15.78
N TYR A 694 -12.45 -13.89 16.21
CA TYR A 694 -12.91 -14.15 17.56
C TYR A 694 -12.34 -15.44 18.13
N HIS A 695 -12.14 -15.46 19.44
CA HIS A 695 -11.75 -16.65 20.20
C HIS A 695 -12.90 -17.04 21.12
N VAL A 696 -13.24 -18.33 21.14
CA VAL A 696 -14.24 -18.90 22.04
C VAL A 696 -13.50 -19.68 23.12
N LEU A 697 -13.67 -19.29 24.37
CA LEU A 697 -13.18 -19.99 25.54
C LEU A 697 -14.34 -20.70 26.23
N ASN A 698 -14.23 -22.01 26.38
CA ASN A 698 -15.06 -22.78 27.29
C ASN A 698 -14.37 -22.81 28.66
N VAL A 699 -14.89 -22.00 29.60
CA VAL A 699 -14.32 -21.86 30.94
C VAL A 699 -14.51 -23.14 31.74
N THR A 700 -15.67 -23.80 31.59
CA THR A 700 -16.00 -25.03 32.31
C THR A 700 -15.09 -26.18 31.91
N GLN A 701 -14.82 -26.33 30.61
CA GLN A 701 -14.03 -27.43 30.06
C GLN A 701 -12.56 -27.09 29.79
N GLY A 702 -12.16 -25.82 29.94
CA GLY A 702 -10.76 -25.38 29.84
C GLY A 702 -10.15 -25.43 28.44
N TRP A 703 -10.93 -25.27 27.37
CA TRP A 703 -10.41 -25.24 25.99
C TRP A 703 -10.73 -23.93 25.26
N ILE A 704 -9.87 -23.57 24.29
CA ILE A 704 -10.03 -22.39 23.43
C ILE A 704 -10.12 -22.83 21.98
N SER A 705 -11.04 -22.25 21.21
CA SER A 705 -11.08 -22.36 19.75
C SER A 705 -10.93 -20.97 19.11
N THR A 706 -10.20 -20.89 18.00
CA THR A 706 -9.95 -19.65 17.25
C THR A 706 -10.69 -19.70 15.94
N ILE A 707 -11.48 -18.66 15.65
CA ILE A 707 -12.33 -18.62 14.48
C ILE A 707 -12.03 -17.37 13.67
N ASP A 708 -11.70 -17.58 12.39
CA ASP A 708 -11.45 -16.52 11.43
C ASP A 708 -12.76 -16.20 10.68
N LYS A 709 -13.05 -14.90 10.49
CA LYS A 709 -14.28 -14.44 9.83
C LYS A 709 -14.43 -14.99 8.40
N ASP A 710 -13.30 -15.23 7.73
CA ASP A 710 -13.27 -15.64 6.33
C ASP A 710 -13.56 -17.15 6.18
N LYS A 711 -13.45 -17.91 7.28
CA LYS A 711 -13.74 -19.36 7.33
C LYS A 711 -15.22 -19.63 7.62
N TYR A 712 -15.88 -18.80 8.42
CA TYR A 712 -17.30 -18.94 8.77
C TYR A 712 -17.97 -17.56 8.85
N PRO A 713 -18.71 -17.13 7.82
CA PRO A 713 -19.50 -15.91 7.90
C PRO A 713 -20.60 -16.11 8.95
N VAL A 714 -20.66 -15.23 9.95
CA VAL A 714 -21.81 -15.17 10.85
C VAL A 714 -22.99 -14.65 10.03
N ALA A 715 -23.87 -15.54 9.60
CA ALA A 715 -25.13 -15.16 8.99
C ALA A 715 -26.12 -14.76 10.09
N PHE A 716 -26.86 -13.68 9.89
CA PHE A 716 -28.06 -13.37 10.67
C PHE A 716 -29.27 -13.72 9.81
N ASP A 717 -30.22 -14.45 10.36
CA ASP A 717 -31.54 -14.55 9.74
C ASP A 717 -32.34 -13.31 10.15
N GLU A 718 -32.52 -12.36 9.22
CA GLU A 718 -33.28 -11.13 9.43
C GLU A 718 -34.79 -11.42 9.43
N SER A 719 -35.27 -12.18 10.43
CA SER A 719 -36.70 -12.14 10.77
C SER A 719 -36.89 -11.06 11.85
N SER A 720 -37.76 -10.09 11.56
CA SER A 720 -37.96 -8.84 12.28
C SER A 720 -38.49 -8.96 13.73
N ALA A 721 -38.41 -10.14 14.35
CA ALA A 721 -38.82 -10.37 15.74
C ALA A 721 -38.18 -11.62 16.42
N GLY A 722 -37.16 -12.28 15.83
CA GLY A 722 -36.62 -13.57 16.32
C GLY A 722 -35.27 -13.50 17.06
N PRO A 723 -34.88 -14.56 17.81
CA PRO A 723 -33.58 -14.66 18.50
C PRO A 723 -32.40 -14.59 17.52
N ARG A 724 -31.29 -13.98 17.96
CA ARG A 724 -30.05 -13.85 17.19
C ARG A 724 -29.11 -15.01 17.52
N HIS A 725 -28.60 -15.68 16.50
CA HIS A 725 -27.72 -16.85 16.63
C HIS A 725 -26.27 -16.49 16.28
N ILE A 726 -25.31 -17.03 17.04
CA ILE A 726 -23.90 -17.06 16.63
C ILE A 726 -23.62 -18.46 16.10
N TYR A 727 -23.16 -18.54 14.85
CA TYR A 727 -22.76 -19.79 14.22
C TYR A 727 -21.25 -19.95 14.34
N PHE A 728 -20.81 -21.03 14.98
CA PHE A 728 -19.42 -21.47 14.86
C PHE A 728 -19.28 -22.98 14.95
N GLU A 729 -18.15 -23.46 14.44
CA GLU A 729 -17.71 -24.83 14.63
C GLU A 729 -16.88 -24.89 15.91
N ALA A 730 -17.31 -25.72 16.85
CA ALA A 730 -16.51 -26.07 18.00
C ALA A 730 -15.82 -27.40 17.70
N ASP A 731 -14.50 -27.46 17.85
CA ASP A 731 -13.71 -28.69 17.69
C ASP A 731 -14.04 -29.73 18.78
N LYS A 732 -14.78 -29.31 19.81
CA LYS A 732 -15.20 -30.11 20.97
C LYS A 732 -16.68 -29.83 21.31
N PRO A 733 -17.41 -30.81 21.84
CA PRO A 733 -18.82 -30.64 22.21
C PRO A 733 -19.00 -29.64 23.35
N ILE A 734 -20.01 -28.77 23.22
CA ILE A 734 -20.43 -27.80 24.26
C ILE A 734 -21.67 -28.36 24.97
N ALA A 735 -21.65 -28.37 26.31
CA ALA A 735 -22.77 -28.75 27.15
C ALA A 735 -23.63 -27.53 27.51
N SER A 736 -24.91 -27.75 27.84
CA SER A 736 -25.84 -26.69 28.25
C SER A 736 -25.54 -26.06 29.61
N THR A 737 -24.56 -26.58 30.33
CA THR A 737 -24.07 -26.02 31.61
C THR A 737 -22.71 -25.36 31.46
N ASP A 738 -22.15 -25.36 30.24
CA ASP A 738 -20.85 -24.75 30.00
C ASP A 738 -20.95 -23.22 30.04
N VAL A 739 -19.93 -22.62 30.64
CA VAL A 739 -19.74 -21.18 30.68
C VAL A 739 -18.79 -20.79 29.55
N ILE A 740 -19.25 -19.91 28.65
CA ILE A 740 -18.48 -19.47 27.49
C ILE A 740 -18.11 -17.99 27.61
N GLN A 741 -16.88 -17.68 27.21
CA GLN A 741 -16.39 -16.31 27.00
C GLN A 741 -15.92 -16.14 25.57
N ILE A 742 -16.10 -14.93 25.03
CA ILE A 742 -15.72 -14.60 23.66
C ILE A 742 -14.84 -13.36 23.66
N VAL A 743 -13.68 -13.47 23.01
CA VAL A 743 -12.75 -12.38 22.75
C VAL A 743 -12.90 -11.97 21.29
N PHE A 744 -13.40 -10.76 21.04
CA PHE A 744 -13.54 -10.20 19.71
C PHE A 744 -12.34 -9.35 19.37
N SER A 745 -11.83 -9.43 18.14
CA SER A 745 -10.74 -8.58 17.66
C SER A 745 -11.11 -7.97 16.32
N LYS A 746 -10.96 -6.65 16.20
CA LYS A 746 -11.14 -5.90 14.95
C LYS A 746 -9.85 -5.20 14.57
N LYS A 747 -9.63 -4.99 13.28
CA LYS A 747 -8.53 -4.17 12.77
C LYS A 747 -8.89 -2.70 12.89
N LEU A 748 -7.96 -1.90 13.43
CA LEU A 748 -8.02 -0.44 13.36
C LEU A 748 -7.70 0.00 11.93
N SER A 749 -8.16 1.18 11.51
CA SER A 749 -8.05 1.63 10.11
C SER A 749 -6.63 2.04 9.67
N ALA A 750 -5.69 2.24 10.60
CA ALA A 750 -4.33 2.70 10.28
C ALA A 750 -3.42 1.55 9.81
N GLU A 751 -2.70 1.79 8.71
CA GLU A 751 -1.90 0.78 8.03
C GLU A 751 -0.39 1.07 8.10
N PHE A 752 0.39 0.01 8.33
CA PHE A 752 1.84 0.10 8.41
C PHE A 752 2.51 -1.09 7.72
N ASP A 753 3.73 -0.91 7.22
CA ASP A 753 4.61 -2.02 6.83
C ASP A 753 5.38 -2.55 8.05
N SER A 754 5.80 -1.65 8.94
CA SER A 754 6.32 -1.97 10.27
C SER A 754 5.23 -1.69 11.32
N LEU A 755 4.61 -2.73 11.85
CA LEU A 755 3.47 -2.59 12.75
C LEU A 755 3.93 -2.25 14.18
N PRO A 756 3.28 -1.30 14.88
CA PRO A 756 3.42 -1.12 16.31
C PRO A 756 2.52 -2.14 17.02
N TRP A 757 2.99 -3.39 17.12
CA TRP A 757 2.15 -4.52 17.53
C TRP A 757 2.08 -4.64 19.05
N VAL A 758 0.92 -5.09 19.53
CA VAL A 758 0.67 -5.35 20.95
C VAL A 758 0.05 -6.73 21.08
N ASP A 759 0.66 -7.59 21.88
CA ASP A 759 0.06 -8.83 22.35
C ASP A 759 -0.51 -8.63 23.77
N ILE A 760 -1.70 -9.18 24.01
CA ILE A 760 -2.41 -9.07 25.29
C ILE A 760 -2.35 -10.43 25.99
N ILE A 761 -1.78 -10.44 27.20
CA ILE A 761 -1.76 -11.61 28.10
C ILE A 761 -2.74 -11.37 29.23
N GLY A 762 -3.51 -12.40 29.58
CA GLY A 762 -4.43 -12.38 30.71
C GLY A 762 -5.64 -13.28 30.48
N HIS A 763 -6.32 -13.64 31.56
CA HIS A 763 -7.62 -14.29 31.49
C HIS A 763 -8.66 -13.32 30.89
N PRO A 764 -9.57 -13.77 30.01
CA PRO A 764 -10.51 -12.86 29.36
C PRO A 764 -11.36 -12.04 30.35
N GLU A 765 -11.82 -12.60 31.47
CA GLU A 765 -12.55 -11.85 32.50
C GLU A 765 -11.73 -10.72 33.13
N ARG A 766 -10.42 -10.91 33.33
CA ARG A 766 -9.53 -9.88 33.87
C ARG A 766 -9.23 -8.81 32.84
N ILE A 767 -9.09 -9.21 31.57
CA ILE A 767 -8.97 -8.27 30.44
C ILE A 767 -10.24 -7.43 30.35
N ALA A 768 -11.43 -8.03 30.48
CA ALA A 768 -12.71 -7.32 30.47
C ALA A 768 -12.83 -6.34 31.65
N ALA A 769 -12.37 -6.73 32.85
CA ALA A 769 -12.35 -5.87 34.02
C ALA A 769 -11.39 -4.68 33.86
N THR A 770 -10.18 -4.93 33.32
CA THR A 770 -9.14 -3.91 33.11
C THR A 770 -9.49 -2.96 31.95
N PHE A 771 -10.06 -3.49 30.87
CA PHE A 771 -10.34 -2.78 29.64
C PHE A 771 -11.79 -3.02 29.16
N PRO A 772 -12.80 -2.49 29.85
CA PRO A 772 -14.22 -2.72 29.53
C PRO A 772 -14.62 -2.20 28.13
N ASP A 773 -13.92 -1.18 27.63
CA ASP A 773 -14.12 -0.60 26.29
C ASP A 773 -13.34 -1.34 25.19
N GLY A 774 -12.54 -2.34 25.57
CA GLY A 774 -11.53 -2.99 24.73
C GLY A 774 -10.17 -2.29 24.79
N VAL A 775 -9.17 -2.83 24.10
CA VAL A 775 -7.78 -2.36 24.14
C VAL A 775 -7.06 -2.69 22.83
N VAL A 776 -6.12 -1.83 22.41
CA VAL A 776 -5.25 -2.11 21.26
C VAL A 776 -4.41 -3.36 21.52
N GLY A 777 -4.29 -4.19 20.50
CA GLY A 777 -3.56 -5.44 20.52
C GLY A 777 -4.41 -6.64 20.16
N ARG A 778 -3.77 -7.80 20.14
CA ARG A 778 -4.39 -9.10 19.91
C ARG A 778 -4.16 -9.99 21.14
N TRP A 779 -5.20 -10.66 21.60
CA TRP A 779 -5.09 -11.61 22.69
C TRP A 779 -4.19 -12.80 22.32
N LEU A 780 -3.38 -13.24 23.27
CA LEU A 780 -2.64 -14.49 23.22
C LEU A 780 -3.48 -15.60 23.88
N PRO A 781 -4.07 -16.53 23.11
CA PRO A 781 -5.06 -17.48 23.62
C PRO A 781 -4.39 -18.63 24.41
N SER A 782 -3.86 -18.33 25.59
CA SER A 782 -3.22 -19.33 26.46
C SER A 782 -3.41 -18.97 27.93
N LEU A 783 -4.07 -19.87 28.67
CA LEU A 783 -4.43 -19.69 30.09
C LEU A 783 -3.41 -20.31 31.07
N GLU A 784 -2.44 -21.05 30.57
CA GLU A 784 -1.48 -21.78 31.42
C GLU A 784 -0.28 -20.91 31.82
N ASP A 785 0.36 -21.18 32.96
CA ASP A 785 1.66 -20.56 33.24
C ASP A 785 2.74 -21.12 32.31
N GLY A 786 3.73 -20.31 31.96
CA GLY A 786 4.87 -20.75 31.16
C GLY A 786 5.19 -19.84 29.98
N ARG A 787 5.95 -20.38 29.02
CA ARG A 787 6.40 -19.61 27.85
C ARG A 787 5.22 -19.32 26.93
N LYS A 788 5.18 -18.11 26.37
CA LYS A 788 4.12 -17.67 25.45
C LYS A 788 4.69 -17.45 24.06
N GLN A 789 4.15 -18.13 23.06
CA GLN A 789 4.50 -17.85 21.67
C GLN A 789 3.83 -16.55 21.24
N LEU A 790 4.60 -15.57 20.78
CA LEU A 790 4.05 -14.30 20.32
C LEU A 790 3.22 -14.52 19.04
N ASN A 791 2.14 -13.76 18.86
CA ASN A 791 1.23 -13.89 17.70
C ASN A 791 1.92 -13.54 16.36
N ARG A 792 3.04 -12.82 16.44
CA ARG A 792 3.82 -12.33 15.30
C ARG A 792 5.31 -12.46 15.59
N LYS A 793 6.11 -12.57 14.54
CA LYS A 793 7.57 -12.63 14.64
C LYS A 793 8.14 -11.29 15.14
N LEU A 794 8.92 -11.33 16.22
CA LEU A 794 9.73 -10.19 16.65
C LEU A 794 10.80 -9.89 15.60
N VAL A 795 10.92 -8.61 15.18
CA VAL A 795 11.84 -8.21 14.10
C VAL A 795 13.22 -7.80 14.62
N ASN A 796 13.27 -7.12 15.76
CA ASN A 796 14.50 -6.56 16.31
C ASN A 796 14.55 -6.80 17.82
N GLY A 797 15.75 -7.07 18.34
CA GLY A 797 15.98 -7.26 19.77
C GLY A 797 15.67 -8.68 20.24
N SER A 798 15.90 -8.90 21.54
CA SER A 798 15.58 -10.14 22.25
C SER A 798 14.66 -9.88 23.46
N ASP A 799 14.08 -8.68 23.52
CA ASP A 799 13.21 -8.24 24.59
C ASP A 799 12.08 -7.37 24.05
N VAL A 800 10.93 -7.41 24.73
CA VAL A 800 9.74 -6.63 24.40
C VAL A 800 9.34 -5.78 25.58
N LYS A 801 8.85 -4.56 25.33
CA LYS A 801 8.37 -3.69 26.40
C LYS A 801 7.06 -4.23 26.93
N VAL A 802 6.97 -4.42 28.24
CA VAL A 802 5.77 -4.93 28.91
C VAL A 802 5.24 -3.92 29.91
N ILE A 803 3.92 -3.74 29.92
CA ILE A 803 3.17 -2.94 30.89
C ILE A 803 2.09 -3.86 31.46
N TRP A 804 2.02 -4.00 32.77
CA TRP A 804 1.10 -4.96 33.39
C TRP A 804 0.47 -4.44 34.68
N THR A 805 -0.65 -5.05 35.04
CA THR A 805 -1.40 -4.83 36.27
C THR A 805 -1.73 -6.18 36.92
N LEU A 806 -1.89 -6.16 38.25
CA LEU A 806 -2.30 -7.32 39.06
C LEU A 806 -3.65 -7.08 39.77
N ASP A 807 -4.27 -5.91 39.52
CA ASP A 807 -5.39 -5.38 40.28
C ASP A 807 -6.41 -4.67 39.37
N ASP A 808 -6.66 -5.25 38.20
CA ASP A 808 -7.65 -4.77 37.21
C ASP A 808 -7.43 -3.32 36.76
N GLY A 809 -6.16 -2.92 36.68
CA GLY A 809 -5.75 -1.61 36.18
C GLY A 809 -5.75 -0.49 37.22
N VAL A 810 -5.91 -0.81 38.51
CA VAL A 810 -5.79 0.16 39.61
C VAL A 810 -4.34 0.64 39.74
N SER A 811 -3.37 -0.27 39.66
CA SER A 811 -1.95 0.02 39.63
C SER A 811 -1.27 -0.69 38.47
N TRP A 812 -0.19 -0.06 37.98
CA TRP A 812 0.55 -0.52 36.82
C TRP A 812 2.03 -0.54 37.06
N GLN A 813 2.69 -1.51 36.44
CA GLN A 813 4.13 -1.67 36.41
C GLN A 813 4.59 -1.75 34.96
N SER A 814 5.88 -1.45 34.73
CA SER A 814 6.48 -1.53 33.40
C SER A 814 7.89 -2.10 33.47
N GLY A 815 8.32 -2.73 32.38
CA GLY A 815 9.58 -3.44 32.30
C GLY A 815 9.83 -4.01 30.91
N ALA A 816 10.74 -4.99 30.84
CA ALA A 816 11.07 -5.71 29.62
C ALA A 816 10.90 -7.21 29.84
N GLN A 817 10.32 -7.89 28.86
CA GLN A 817 10.18 -9.35 28.84
C GLN A 817 11.15 -9.94 27.81
N GLN A 818 11.99 -10.88 28.22
CA GLN A 818 12.90 -11.57 27.30
C GLN A 818 12.13 -12.51 26.37
N VAL A 819 12.62 -12.61 25.14
CA VAL A 819 12.05 -13.43 24.07
C VAL A 819 13.16 -14.22 23.41
N ASP A 820 12.97 -15.54 23.34
CA ASP A 820 13.77 -16.41 22.49
C ASP A 820 13.39 -16.13 21.03
N VAL A 821 14.32 -15.54 20.29
CA VAL A 821 14.10 -15.14 18.89
C VAL A 821 14.00 -16.34 17.94
N VAL A 822 14.41 -17.55 18.33
CA VAL A 822 14.32 -18.75 17.49
C VAL A 822 12.92 -19.34 17.60
N SER A 823 12.48 -19.69 18.81
CA SER A 823 11.13 -20.21 19.05
C SER A 823 10.04 -19.13 18.99
N ASN A 824 10.43 -17.85 19.02
CA ASN A 824 9.54 -16.70 19.13
C ASN A 824 8.63 -16.78 20.37
N THR A 825 9.22 -17.24 21.49
CA THR A 825 8.52 -17.42 22.76
C THR A 825 9.13 -16.56 23.86
N THR A 826 8.30 -16.07 24.76
CA THR A 826 8.75 -15.35 25.96
C THR A 826 9.49 -16.29 26.92
N ASP A 827 10.28 -15.71 27.83
CA ASP A 827 10.57 -16.38 29.10
C ASP A 827 9.26 -16.76 29.83
N PRO A 828 9.29 -17.77 30.73
CA PRO A 828 8.10 -18.19 31.45
C PRO A 828 7.39 -17.02 32.13
N TRP A 829 6.11 -16.84 31.81
CA TRP A 829 5.25 -15.83 32.41
C TRP A 829 4.23 -16.50 33.34
N VAL A 830 4.08 -15.95 34.54
CA VAL A 830 3.05 -16.38 35.48
C VAL A 830 1.82 -15.52 35.24
N ILE A 831 0.77 -16.13 34.69
CA ILE A 831 -0.47 -15.43 34.34
C ILE A 831 -1.36 -15.21 35.56
N SER A 832 -1.09 -15.88 36.70
CA SER A 832 -1.78 -15.79 38.01
C SER A 832 -3.11 -15.03 37.97
N ASN A 833 -4.24 -15.68 38.26
CA ASN A 833 -5.66 -15.27 38.12
C ASN A 833 -6.09 -13.76 38.13
N GLY A 834 -5.25 -12.80 38.51
CA GLY A 834 -5.44 -11.35 38.36
C GLY A 834 -4.50 -10.59 37.39
N SER A 835 -3.58 -11.22 36.66
CA SER A 835 -2.62 -10.47 35.81
C SER A 835 -3.17 -10.15 34.42
N VAL A 836 -2.97 -8.90 33.98
CA VAL A 836 -3.16 -8.46 32.59
C VAL A 836 -1.92 -7.71 32.14
N ALA A 837 -1.37 -8.07 30.98
CA ALA A 837 -0.16 -7.46 30.44
C ALA A 837 -0.29 -7.13 28.95
N LEU A 838 0.33 -6.02 28.55
CA LEU A 838 0.47 -5.56 27.17
C LEU A 838 1.94 -5.65 26.76
N LEU A 839 2.24 -6.52 25.79
CA LEU A 839 3.58 -6.72 25.24
C LEU A 839 3.69 -5.96 23.91
N SER A 840 4.42 -4.84 23.92
CA SER A 840 4.57 -3.97 22.75
C SER A 840 5.88 -4.26 22.01
N TYR A 841 5.80 -4.54 20.71
CA TYR A 841 6.97 -4.84 19.89
C TYR A 841 6.78 -4.55 18.39
N GLN A 842 7.89 -4.51 17.67
CA GLN A 842 7.90 -4.30 16.22
C GLN A 842 7.75 -5.64 15.48
N THR A 843 6.80 -5.72 14.54
CA THR A 843 6.66 -6.82 13.58
C THR A 843 6.44 -6.27 12.16
N LEU A 844 6.79 -7.06 11.14
CA LEU A 844 6.52 -6.70 9.75
C LEU A 844 5.11 -7.14 9.31
N ALA A 845 4.53 -6.36 8.40
CA ALA A 845 3.23 -6.61 7.79
C ALA A 845 3.25 -7.83 6.86
N ASN A 846 2.08 -8.40 6.64
CA ASN A 846 1.87 -9.31 5.52
C ASN A 846 2.07 -8.55 4.20
N PHE A 847 2.60 -9.21 3.17
CA PHE A 847 2.78 -8.61 1.83
C PHE A 847 2.05 -9.38 0.73
N THR A 848 1.34 -10.44 1.10
CA THR A 848 0.53 -11.27 0.20
C THR A 848 -0.91 -11.30 0.65
N GLN A 849 -1.83 -11.53 -0.28
CA GLN A 849 -3.25 -11.73 -0.01
C GLN A 849 -3.81 -12.88 -0.88
N PRO A 850 -4.81 -13.63 -0.37
CA PRO A 850 -5.51 -14.64 -1.15
C PRO A 850 -6.08 -14.06 -2.45
N ASN A 851 -5.95 -14.80 -3.54
CA ASN A 851 -6.52 -14.39 -4.82
C ASN A 851 -6.78 -15.61 -5.73
N ASN A 852 -7.54 -15.38 -6.80
CA ASN A 852 -7.77 -16.39 -7.83
C ASN A 852 -6.49 -16.60 -8.65
N VAL A 853 -6.32 -17.83 -9.14
CA VAL A 853 -5.25 -18.18 -10.07
C VAL A 853 -5.44 -17.38 -11.35
N LEU A 854 -4.40 -16.69 -11.79
CA LEU A 854 -4.36 -15.97 -13.05
C LEU A 854 -3.41 -16.63 -14.05
N SER A 855 -3.61 -16.32 -15.32
CA SER A 855 -2.75 -16.80 -16.40
C SER A 855 -1.31 -16.30 -16.23
N ILE A 856 -0.37 -17.24 -16.32
CA ILE A 856 1.06 -16.98 -16.17
C ILE A 856 1.56 -16.14 -17.35
N LYS A 857 2.38 -15.12 -17.07
CA LYS A 857 2.93 -14.19 -18.06
C LYS A 857 4.43 -14.39 -18.34
N GLY A 858 5.09 -15.35 -17.71
CA GLY A 858 6.51 -15.69 -17.90
C GLY A 858 6.78 -17.18 -17.67
N SER A 859 7.94 -17.51 -17.12
CA SER A 859 8.27 -18.84 -16.61
C SER A 859 7.84 -19.01 -15.15
N MET A 860 7.89 -20.26 -14.67
CA MET A 860 7.71 -20.59 -13.26
C MET A 860 9.06 -20.75 -12.59
N SER A 861 9.09 -20.58 -11.26
CA SER A 861 10.27 -20.91 -10.45
C SER A 861 10.40 -22.42 -10.23
N ASN A 862 11.50 -22.83 -9.61
CA ASN A 862 11.51 -24.04 -8.79
C ASN A 862 10.62 -23.88 -7.55
N VAL A 863 10.39 -24.96 -6.81
CA VAL A 863 9.66 -24.89 -5.55
C VAL A 863 10.59 -24.43 -4.44
N TYR A 864 10.26 -23.35 -3.75
CA TYR A 864 10.99 -22.91 -2.55
C TYR A 864 10.26 -23.41 -1.30
N ALA A 865 10.98 -24.03 -0.37
CA ALA A 865 10.44 -24.50 0.90
C ALA A 865 11.24 -23.92 2.08
N THR A 866 10.56 -23.55 3.17
CA THR A 866 11.21 -22.99 4.37
C THR A 866 10.44 -23.29 5.66
N GLN A 867 11.21 -23.43 6.73
CA GLN A 867 10.77 -23.49 8.13
C GLN A 867 11.61 -22.55 9.04
N SER A 868 12.40 -21.67 8.43
CA SER A 868 13.44 -20.90 9.12
C SER A 868 12.86 -19.90 10.12
N HIS A 869 13.52 -19.75 11.28
CA HIS A 869 13.22 -18.67 12.23
C HIS A 869 13.65 -17.29 11.73
N ARG A 870 14.48 -17.20 10.69
CA ARG A 870 15.07 -15.95 10.23
C ARG A 870 14.19 -15.22 9.22
N LEU A 871 14.07 -13.91 9.40
CA LEU A 871 13.34 -13.04 8.47
C LEU A 871 13.91 -13.10 7.05
N ASP A 872 15.22 -13.20 6.91
CA ASP A 872 15.93 -13.21 5.64
C ASP A 872 15.93 -14.57 4.92
N TYR A 873 15.22 -15.56 5.47
CA TYR A 873 15.09 -16.93 4.93
C TYR A 873 13.62 -17.38 4.83
N GLY A 874 12.71 -16.43 4.70
CA GLY A 874 11.30 -16.68 4.37
C GLY A 874 10.37 -16.80 5.56
N ASN A 875 10.78 -16.40 6.78
CA ASN A 875 9.86 -16.41 7.94
C ASN A 875 8.67 -15.47 7.74
N ARG A 876 8.92 -14.23 7.26
CA ARG A 876 7.85 -13.27 6.91
C ARG A 876 6.95 -13.81 5.80
N LEU A 877 7.55 -14.47 4.80
CA LEU A 877 6.85 -15.10 3.69
C LEU A 877 5.92 -16.22 4.17
N GLN A 878 6.42 -17.14 5.00
CA GLN A 878 5.63 -18.18 5.63
C GLN A 878 4.43 -17.60 6.37
N PHE A 879 4.65 -16.65 7.27
CA PHE A 879 3.57 -16.01 8.02
C PHE A 879 2.56 -15.31 7.09
N SER A 880 3.01 -14.64 6.04
CA SER A 880 2.14 -13.97 5.06
C SER A 880 1.21 -14.94 4.33
N LEU A 881 1.65 -16.20 4.13
CA LEU A 881 0.92 -17.25 3.42
C LEU A 881 -0.02 -18.08 4.32
N ASN A 882 0.48 -18.60 5.44
CA ASN A 882 -0.27 -19.54 6.28
C ASN A 882 -0.47 -19.10 7.75
N LYS A 883 -0.02 -17.90 8.13
CA LYS A 883 -0.12 -17.35 9.50
C LYS A 883 0.63 -18.16 10.58
N THR A 884 1.58 -19.01 10.17
CA THR A 884 2.49 -19.70 11.09
C THR A 884 3.86 -19.03 11.12
N ILE A 885 4.60 -19.23 12.20
CA ILE A 885 5.94 -18.66 12.39
C ILE A 885 6.94 -19.81 12.29
N GLY A 886 7.90 -19.69 11.37
CA GLY A 886 9.02 -20.62 11.31
C GLY A 886 9.86 -20.53 12.59
N THR A 887 10.26 -21.68 13.14
CA THR A 887 10.97 -21.78 14.42
C THR A 887 12.30 -22.53 14.30
N ARG A 888 12.70 -22.95 13.09
CA ARG A 888 13.91 -23.74 12.91
C ARG A 888 15.16 -22.88 13.07
N ALA A 889 16.04 -23.27 13.99
CA ALA A 889 17.38 -22.71 14.15
C ALA A 889 18.22 -22.85 12.86
N ASN A 890 19.36 -22.16 12.80
CA ASN A 890 20.23 -22.21 11.62
C ASN A 890 20.73 -23.64 11.36
N SER A 891 20.48 -24.16 10.17
CA SER A 891 20.95 -25.47 9.73
C SER A 891 21.08 -25.52 8.20
N PRO A 892 21.73 -26.56 7.64
CA PRO A 892 21.77 -26.74 6.19
C PRO A 892 20.40 -27.02 5.54
N HIS A 893 19.40 -27.52 6.29
CA HIS A 893 18.11 -27.98 5.75
C HIS A 893 16.88 -27.30 6.38
N PHE A 894 17.03 -26.08 6.88
CA PHE A 894 15.91 -25.22 7.30
C PHE A 894 15.19 -24.50 6.15
N GLN A 895 15.75 -24.54 4.94
CA GLN A 895 15.16 -24.07 3.68
C GLN A 895 15.77 -24.87 2.51
N GLU A 896 15.08 -24.94 1.38
CA GLU A 896 15.61 -25.56 0.16
C GLU A 896 14.86 -25.10 -1.10
N GLU A 897 15.49 -25.27 -2.26
CA GLU A 897 14.90 -25.07 -3.57
C GLU A 897 14.85 -26.42 -4.32
N LEU A 898 13.64 -26.84 -4.68
CA LEU A 898 13.36 -28.14 -5.28
C LEU A 898 13.00 -27.99 -6.76
N VAL A 899 13.77 -28.67 -7.61
CA VAL A 899 13.55 -28.65 -9.07
C VAL A 899 12.16 -29.17 -9.39
N VAL A 900 11.44 -28.46 -10.25
CA VAL A 900 10.14 -28.91 -10.79
C VAL A 900 10.38 -30.04 -11.81
N THR A 901 9.83 -31.22 -11.54
CA THR A 901 10.06 -32.45 -12.31
C THR A 901 8.97 -32.76 -13.32
N LYS A 902 7.74 -32.30 -13.10
CA LYS A 902 6.60 -32.49 -14.02
C LYS A 902 5.68 -31.28 -14.02
N ILE A 903 5.15 -30.96 -15.20
CA ILE A 903 4.18 -29.89 -15.39
C ILE A 903 3.11 -30.31 -16.41
N GLY A 904 1.83 -30.32 -16.00
CA GLY A 904 0.68 -30.44 -16.92
C GLY A 904 0.24 -29.06 -17.44
N LYS A 905 0.59 -28.69 -18.68
CA LYS A 905 0.17 -27.41 -19.29
C LYS A 905 -1.07 -27.61 -20.17
N HIS A 906 -2.15 -26.86 -19.92
CA HIS A 906 -3.35 -26.87 -20.77
C HIS A 906 -3.37 -25.64 -21.69
N TYR A 907 -3.53 -25.86 -23.00
CA TYR A 907 -3.40 -24.83 -24.05
C TYR A 907 -4.69 -24.30 -24.73
N PRO A 908 -5.94 -24.78 -24.51
CA PRO A 908 -7.05 -24.47 -25.40
C PRO A 908 -7.66 -23.06 -25.27
N SER A 909 -6.89 -22.05 -24.84
CA SER A 909 -7.32 -20.65 -24.79
C SER A 909 -6.25 -19.63 -25.23
N SER A 910 -5.17 -20.09 -25.88
CA SER A 910 -3.97 -19.27 -26.16
C SER A 910 -3.34 -18.65 -24.90
N LYS A 911 -3.68 -19.20 -23.73
CA LYS A 911 -3.20 -18.82 -22.41
C LYS A 911 -2.83 -20.08 -21.66
N LEU A 912 -1.72 -20.05 -20.92
CA LEU A 912 -1.29 -21.16 -20.09
C LEU A 912 -2.19 -21.21 -18.85
N THR A 913 -3.08 -22.19 -18.80
CA THR A 913 -4.00 -22.45 -17.67
C THR A 913 -3.79 -23.86 -17.14
N TRP A 914 -4.11 -24.08 -15.88
CA TRP A 914 -4.04 -25.39 -15.23
C TRP A 914 -5.40 -26.07 -15.29
N THR A 915 -5.38 -27.40 -15.33
CA THR A 915 -6.57 -28.26 -15.19
C THR A 915 -6.65 -28.74 -13.74
N ASN A 916 -7.87 -28.85 -13.20
CA ASN A 916 -8.11 -29.50 -11.90
C ASN A 916 -8.16 -31.04 -12.04
N ARG A 917 -7.55 -31.58 -13.10
CA ARG A 917 -7.53 -33.03 -13.35
C ARG A 917 -6.43 -33.63 -12.49
N ALA A 918 -6.80 -34.62 -11.69
CA ALA A 918 -5.87 -35.38 -10.88
C ALA A 918 -4.70 -35.89 -11.76
N GLY A 919 -3.47 -35.59 -11.36
CA GLY A 919 -2.24 -35.97 -12.06
C GLY A 919 -1.60 -34.87 -12.91
N ASP A 920 -2.29 -33.76 -13.18
CA ASP A 920 -1.74 -32.60 -13.92
C ASP A 920 -1.02 -31.59 -13.01
N GLU A 921 -1.05 -31.80 -11.69
CA GLU A 921 -0.42 -30.91 -10.71
C GLU A 921 1.10 -30.80 -10.95
N PRO A 922 1.69 -29.59 -10.78
CA PRO A 922 3.14 -29.46 -10.78
C PRO A 922 3.78 -30.38 -9.74
N ARG A 923 4.81 -31.11 -10.14
CA ARG A 923 5.60 -31.98 -9.26
C ARG A 923 7.02 -31.46 -9.08
N HIS A 924 7.64 -31.78 -7.95
CA HIS A 924 9.00 -31.39 -7.64
C HIS A 924 9.85 -32.58 -7.15
N ALA A 925 11.16 -32.37 -7.07
CA ALA A 925 12.09 -33.31 -6.44
C ALA A 925 11.75 -33.52 -4.95
N PRO A 926 12.11 -34.67 -4.34
CA PRO A 926 11.79 -34.95 -2.93
C PRO A 926 12.28 -33.86 -1.96
N LEU A 927 11.43 -33.48 -1.00
CA LEU A 927 11.72 -32.54 0.07
C LEU A 927 12.65 -33.17 1.12
N SER A 928 13.62 -32.43 1.64
CA SER A 928 14.62 -32.87 2.62
C SER A 928 14.83 -31.87 3.78
N LEU A 929 13.78 -31.15 4.17
CA LEU A 929 13.81 -30.26 5.33
C LEU A 929 14.09 -31.02 6.66
N ASP A 930 14.84 -30.39 7.57
CA ASP A 930 15.17 -30.94 8.90
C ASP A 930 13.95 -31.42 9.70
N SER A 931 14.14 -32.46 10.51
CA SER A 931 13.18 -32.94 11.50
C SER A 931 13.13 -32.04 12.76
N GLN A 932 11.93 -31.85 13.34
CA GLN A 932 11.74 -31.23 14.65
C GLN A 932 10.92 -32.13 15.58
N GLU A 933 11.19 -32.13 16.89
CA GLU A 933 10.46 -33.00 17.83
C GLU A 933 9.08 -32.48 18.27
N GLU A 934 8.71 -31.21 18.09
CA GLU A 934 7.38 -30.68 18.51
C GLU A 934 6.95 -29.51 17.58
N PRO A 935 5.64 -29.21 17.43
CA PRO A 935 5.02 -28.94 16.13
C PRO A 935 5.74 -27.87 15.34
N SER A 936 6.26 -28.27 14.19
CA SER A 936 6.89 -27.37 13.23
C SER A 936 6.02 -27.28 11.98
N SER A 937 5.64 -26.05 11.64
CA SER A 937 4.98 -25.72 10.39
C SER A 937 6.03 -25.17 9.43
N ALA A 938 5.90 -25.56 8.17
CA ALA A 938 6.70 -25.06 7.07
C ALA A 938 5.77 -24.72 5.90
N VAL A 939 6.31 -24.06 4.89
CA VAL A 939 5.59 -23.84 3.62
C VAL A 939 6.46 -24.24 2.46
N LYS A 940 5.82 -24.72 1.39
CA LYS A 940 6.43 -24.83 0.07
C LYS A 940 5.61 -24.06 -0.96
N ILE A 941 6.31 -23.39 -1.87
CA ILE A 941 5.70 -22.48 -2.83
C ILE A 941 6.28 -22.61 -4.23
N LEU A 942 5.44 -22.40 -5.22
CA LEU A 942 5.76 -22.20 -6.62
C LEU A 942 5.38 -20.77 -7.02
N SER A 943 6.33 -20.02 -7.55
CA SER A 943 6.13 -18.61 -7.90
C SER A 943 5.99 -18.40 -9.41
N THR A 944 5.16 -17.44 -9.78
CA THR A 944 4.87 -17.05 -11.17
C THR A 944 4.58 -15.55 -11.27
N ILE A 945 4.77 -14.94 -12.43
CA ILE A 945 4.28 -13.57 -12.70
C ILE A 945 2.93 -13.63 -13.39
N VAL A 946 2.00 -12.82 -12.90
CA VAL A 946 0.65 -12.65 -13.46
C VAL A 946 0.35 -11.18 -13.73
N GLU A 947 -0.63 -10.92 -14.58
CA GLU A 947 -1.08 -9.58 -14.91
C GLU A 947 -2.52 -9.39 -14.43
N LYS A 948 -2.76 -8.31 -13.69
CA LYS A 948 -4.09 -7.88 -13.24
C LYS A 948 -4.20 -6.38 -13.53
N ASN A 949 -5.21 -5.99 -14.30
CA ASN A 949 -5.50 -4.57 -14.60
C ASN A 949 -4.29 -3.81 -15.17
N GLY A 950 -3.48 -4.42 -16.05
CA GLY A 950 -2.29 -3.78 -16.64
C GLY A 950 -1.09 -3.65 -15.70
N LEU A 951 -1.14 -4.27 -14.52
CA LEU A 951 -0.06 -4.35 -13.53
C LEU A 951 0.42 -5.79 -13.35
N LEU A 952 1.71 -5.94 -13.06
CA LEU A 952 2.35 -7.23 -12.79
C LEU A 952 2.40 -7.53 -11.29
N TYR A 953 2.10 -8.77 -10.91
CA TYR A 953 2.13 -9.26 -9.53
C TYR A 953 2.87 -10.60 -9.44
N LEU A 954 3.47 -10.88 -8.27
CA LEU A 954 3.97 -12.22 -7.96
C LEU A 954 2.78 -13.06 -7.46
N GLN A 955 2.54 -14.18 -8.12
CA GLN A 955 1.58 -15.21 -7.68
C GLN A 955 2.33 -16.39 -7.07
N LEU A 956 1.90 -16.81 -5.89
CA LEU A 956 2.47 -17.86 -5.07
C LEU A 956 1.44 -18.94 -4.84
N ASN A 957 1.64 -20.11 -5.44
CA ASN A 957 0.82 -21.30 -5.20
C ASN A 957 1.58 -22.22 -4.25
N GLY A 958 0.92 -22.79 -3.25
CA GLY A 958 1.63 -23.59 -2.27
C GLY A 958 0.75 -24.33 -1.28
N THR A 959 1.44 -24.96 -0.33
CA THR A 959 0.83 -25.67 0.78
C THR A 959 1.66 -25.46 2.03
N GLU A 960 0.97 -25.42 3.16
CA GLU A 960 1.56 -25.70 4.45
C GLU A 960 2.05 -27.15 4.49
N LEU A 961 3.12 -27.36 5.25
CA LEU A 961 3.69 -28.65 5.57
C LEU A 961 3.71 -28.76 7.09
N GLN A 962 3.31 -29.92 7.60
CA GLN A 962 3.32 -30.22 9.02
C GLN A 962 4.21 -31.42 9.27
N TYR A 963 5.21 -31.23 10.11
CA TYR A 963 6.04 -32.33 10.56
C TYR A 963 5.28 -33.17 11.58
N ASP A 964 5.24 -34.49 11.36
CA ASP A 964 4.58 -35.43 12.27
C ASP A 964 5.40 -36.72 12.42
N LYS A 965 5.57 -37.14 13.68
CA LYS A 965 6.28 -38.36 14.09
C LYS A 965 5.27 -39.47 14.30
N LYS A 966 5.12 -40.36 13.32
CA LYS A 966 4.26 -41.54 13.48
C LYS A 966 5.03 -42.69 14.16
N PRO A 967 4.45 -43.39 15.14
CA PRO A 967 5.08 -44.57 15.71
C PRO A 967 5.22 -45.67 14.64
N ILE A 968 6.36 -46.36 14.63
CA ILE A 968 6.59 -47.53 13.78
C ILE A 968 5.97 -48.75 14.46
N ILE A 969 5.08 -49.44 13.75
CA ILE A 969 4.47 -50.68 14.20
C ILE A 969 5.17 -51.85 13.50
N ASP A 970 5.85 -52.70 14.26
CA ASP A 970 6.40 -53.97 13.75
C ASP A 970 5.27 -54.96 13.45
N ILE A 971 5.23 -55.50 12.24
CA ILE A 971 4.14 -56.38 11.80
C ILE A 971 4.64 -57.46 10.83
N SER A 972 4.08 -58.68 10.94
CA SER A 972 4.34 -59.75 9.96
C SER A 972 3.63 -59.46 8.63
N GLU A 973 4.22 -59.85 7.51
CA GLU A 973 3.60 -59.76 6.19
C GLU A 973 2.26 -60.53 6.12
N SER A 974 2.14 -61.62 6.86
CA SER A 974 0.93 -62.45 6.93
C SER A 974 -0.13 -61.93 7.90
N SER A 975 0.17 -60.86 8.64
CA SER A 975 -0.70 -60.35 9.69
C SER A 975 -2.03 -59.84 9.13
N THR A 976 -3.13 -60.25 9.75
CA THR A 976 -4.48 -59.73 9.49
C THR A 976 -4.87 -58.58 10.43
N GLU A 977 -3.95 -58.12 11.29
CA GLU A 977 -4.21 -56.98 12.17
C GLU A 977 -4.58 -55.73 11.35
N PRO A 978 -5.56 -54.92 11.79
CA PRO A 978 -5.95 -53.71 11.09
C PRO A 978 -4.80 -52.70 11.00
N LYS A 979 -4.46 -52.33 9.76
CA LYS A 979 -3.54 -51.24 9.47
C LYS A 979 -4.32 -49.92 9.55
N THR A 980 -4.16 -49.22 10.67
CA THR A 980 -4.75 -47.90 10.99
C THR A 980 -4.49 -46.85 9.92
N ALA A 981 -5.37 -45.85 9.83
CA ALA A 981 -5.25 -44.69 8.95
C ALA A 981 -3.88 -44.02 9.08
N TYR A 982 -3.19 -43.81 7.94
CA TYR A 982 -1.87 -43.18 7.87
C TYR A 982 -0.76 -43.79 8.75
N GLY A 983 -0.95 -45.02 9.23
CA GLY A 983 0.02 -45.72 10.07
C GLY A 983 1.31 -46.09 9.32
N VAL A 984 2.41 -46.22 10.06
CA VAL A 984 3.72 -46.64 9.56
C VAL A 984 4.06 -48.03 10.10
N TYR A 985 4.39 -48.94 9.20
CA TYR A 985 4.60 -50.34 9.49
C TYR A 985 6.00 -50.78 9.07
N ARG A 986 6.66 -51.56 9.91
CA ARG A 986 7.92 -52.24 9.55
C ARG A 986 7.66 -53.73 9.45
N LEU A 987 7.97 -54.30 8.28
CA LEU A 987 7.81 -55.74 8.07
C LEU A 987 8.94 -56.51 8.75
N ILE A 988 8.60 -57.48 9.57
CA ILE A 988 9.58 -58.25 10.37
C ILE A 988 9.98 -59.59 9.73
N ASP A 989 9.24 -60.03 8.72
CA ASP A 989 9.41 -61.28 7.97
C ASP A 989 9.08 -61.08 6.48
N GLY A 990 9.28 -62.13 5.67
CA GLY A 990 8.97 -62.14 4.24
C GLY A 990 9.94 -61.37 3.32
N PRO A 991 9.66 -61.30 2.01
CA PRO A 991 10.52 -60.66 1.01
C PRO A 991 10.72 -59.15 1.19
N LEU A 992 9.80 -58.48 1.88
CA LEU A 992 9.88 -57.06 2.20
C LEU A 992 10.40 -56.80 3.62
N LYS A 993 10.94 -57.82 4.30
CA LYS A 993 11.52 -57.68 5.65
C LYS A 993 12.45 -56.48 5.77
N GLY A 994 12.23 -55.67 6.80
CA GLY A 994 12.96 -54.45 7.11
C GLY A 994 12.47 -53.21 6.37
N ARG A 995 11.58 -53.32 5.38
CA ARG A 995 10.98 -52.17 4.70
C ARG A 995 9.97 -51.46 5.61
N LEU A 996 9.96 -50.13 5.53
CA LEU A 996 8.93 -49.28 6.11
C LEU A 996 7.85 -48.99 5.08
N LEU A 997 6.61 -49.23 5.46
CA LEU A 997 5.42 -48.99 4.66
C LEU A 997 4.53 -47.98 5.37
N LYS A 998 4.25 -46.87 4.70
CA LYS A 998 3.32 -45.86 5.17
C LYS A 998 1.99 -46.01 4.45
N ARG A 999 0.90 -46.05 5.21
CA ARG A 999 -0.43 -46.14 4.64
C ARG A 999 -0.91 -44.80 4.10
N MET A 1000 -1.59 -44.81 2.95
CA MET A 1000 -1.96 -43.58 2.24
C MET A 1000 -3.45 -43.20 2.32
N HIS A 1001 -4.24 -43.93 3.12
CA HIS A 1001 -5.69 -43.76 3.18
C HIS A 1001 -6.19 -43.53 4.61
N SER A 1002 -7.27 -42.75 4.71
CA SER A 1002 -8.07 -42.54 5.94
C SER A 1002 -8.90 -43.78 6.36
N THR A 1003 -9.02 -44.76 5.46
CA THR A 1003 -9.50 -46.14 5.65
C THR A 1003 -9.09 -46.81 6.96
N ALA A 1004 -9.42 -48.07 7.22
CA ALA A 1004 -8.50 -49.06 7.83
C ALA A 1004 -8.44 -50.25 6.88
N THR A 1005 -7.38 -51.07 6.90
CA THR A 1005 -7.38 -52.31 6.10
C THR A 1005 -6.78 -53.45 6.91
N ALA A 1006 -7.45 -54.60 6.91
CA ALA A 1006 -6.96 -55.82 7.54
C ALA A 1006 -6.22 -56.74 6.55
N VAL A 1007 -6.15 -56.36 5.26
CA VAL A 1007 -5.52 -57.19 4.21
C VAL A 1007 -4.04 -57.44 4.56
N PRO A 1008 -3.57 -58.70 4.57
CA PRO A 1008 -2.15 -59.04 4.75
C PRO A 1008 -1.27 -58.46 3.64
N PHE A 1009 0.00 -58.16 3.92
CA PHE A 1009 0.93 -57.60 2.92
C PHE A 1009 1.40 -58.64 1.88
N ASN A 1010 1.29 -59.93 2.20
CA ASN A 1010 1.59 -61.04 1.28
C ASN A 1010 0.38 -61.50 0.44
N ASP A 1011 -0.74 -60.76 0.46
CA ASP A 1011 -1.90 -61.07 -0.37
C ASP A 1011 -1.55 -60.98 -1.86
N ALA A 1012 -2.07 -61.92 -2.67
CA ALA A 1012 -1.79 -62.00 -4.10
C ALA A 1012 -2.41 -60.83 -4.90
N ASP A 1013 -3.38 -60.11 -4.33
CA ASP A 1013 -4.01 -58.96 -4.97
C ASP A 1013 -3.20 -57.65 -4.84
N TRP A 1014 -2.04 -57.67 -4.18
CA TRP A 1014 -1.09 -56.56 -4.18
C TRP A 1014 -0.23 -56.55 -5.45
N SER A 1015 -0.17 -55.40 -6.12
CA SER A 1015 0.93 -55.09 -7.03
C SER A 1015 1.99 -54.27 -6.29
N ILE A 1016 3.25 -54.66 -6.48
CA ILE A 1016 4.41 -54.11 -5.77
C ILE A 1016 5.42 -53.57 -6.80
N ASP A 1017 5.88 -52.35 -6.59
CA ASP A 1017 6.95 -51.72 -7.38
C ASP A 1017 7.87 -50.87 -6.48
N ASP A 1018 8.77 -50.08 -7.07
CA ASP A 1018 9.72 -49.25 -6.32
C ASP A 1018 9.06 -48.14 -5.49
N ILE A 1019 7.78 -47.82 -5.73
CA ILE A 1019 7.02 -46.78 -5.03
C ILE A 1019 6.26 -47.37 -3.83
N GLY A 1020 5.68 -48.57 -3.98
CA GLY A 1020 4.96 -49.21 -2.89
C GLY A 1020 3.99 -50.32 -3.31
N LEU A 1021 2.94 -50.50 -2.50
CA LEU A 1021 1.92 -51.55 -2.66
C LEU A 1021 0.59 -50.93 -3.09
N LYS A 1022 0.03 -51.42 -4.19
CA LYS A 1022 -1.25 -50.99 -4.73
C LYS A 1022 -2.22 -52.17 -4.76
N TYR A 1023 -3.37 -52.01 -4.10
CA TYR A 1023 -4.39 -53.05 -4.06
C TYR A 1023 -5.21 -53.00 -5.36
N ARG A 1024 -5.59 -54.16 -5.89
CA ARG A 1024 -6.28 -54.37 -7.18
C ARG A 1024 -7.40 -53.37 -7.54
N THR A 1025 -8.13 -52.86 -6.56
CA THR A 1025 -9.27 -51.92 -6.75
C THR A 1025 -8.89 -50.44 -6.66
N ASN A 1026 -7.68 -50.11 -6.20
CA ASN A 1026 -7.29 -48.74 -5.90
C ASN A 1026 -6.65 -48.08 -7.11
N THR A 1027 -6.98 -46.81 -7.35
CA THR A 1027 -6.35 -45.99 -8.39
C THR A 1027 -4.93 -45.56 -8.01
N ASP A 1028 -4.65 -45.45 -6.70
CA ASP A 1028 -3.38 -45.05 -6.10
C ASP A 1028 -2.79 -46.11 -5.16
N TYR A 1029 -1.53 -45.92 -4.76
CA TYR A 1029 -0.85 -46.79 -3.80
C TYR A 1029 -1.54 -46.78 -2.44
N SER A 1030 -1.82 -47.97 -1.92
CA SER A 1030 -2.41 -48.13 -0.59
C SER A 1030 -1.36 -47.97 0.50
N PHE A 1031 -0.13 -48.41 0.21
CA PHE A 1031 1.05 -48.16 1.01
C PHE A 1031 2.20 -47.69 0.12
N LYS A 1032 2.99 -46.72 0.59
CA LYS A 1032 4.24 -46.30 -0.05
C LYS A 1032 5.44 -46.71 0.79
N PHE A 1033 6.54 -47.06 0.12
CA PHE A 1033 7.82 -47.25 0.80
C PHE A 1033 8.35 -45.90 1.30
N PHE A 1034 8.93 -45.89 2.49
CA PHE A 1034 9.53 -44.70 3.10
C PHE A 1034 10.89 -45.03 3.73
N SER A 1035 11.76 -44.02 3.87
CA SER A 1035 13.10 -44.16 4.45
C SER A 1035 13.11 -44.06 5.97
N ASP A 1036 12.13 -43.38 6.58
CA ASP A 1036 12.00 -43.20 8.02
C ASP A 1036 10.52 -43.01 8.44
N SER A 1037 10.27 -42.92 9.75
CA SER A 1037 8.97 -42.65 10.36
C SER A 1037 8.64 -41.16 10.53
N PHE A 1038 9.45 -40.29 9.92
CA PHE A 1038 9.59 -38.88 10.27
C PHE A 1038 9.50 -38.03 9.01
N ASN A 1039 8.35 -37.43 8.71
CA ASN A 1039 8.27 -36.62 7.49
C ASN A 1039 7.27 -35.47 7.58
N TRP A 1040 7.41 -34.56 6.61
CA TRP A 1040 6.65 -33.32 6.43
C TRP A 1040 5.29 -33.51 5.77
N GLY A 1041 4.81 -34.76 5.60
CA GLY A 1041 3.54 -35.04 4.95
C GLY A 1041 3.53 -34.71 3.44
N ASP A 1042 4.70 -34.49 2.85
CA ASP A 1042 4.86 -34.01 1.48
C ASP A 1042 4.45 -35.06 0.42
N ASP A 1043 3.53 -34.69 -0.46
CA ASP A 1043 3.09 -35.49 -1.61
C ASP A 1043 3.85 -35.22 -2.91
N GLN A 1044 4.88 -34.37 -2.86
CA GLN A 1044 5.69 -33.90 -3.99
C GLN A 1044 4.90 -33.13 -5.06
N THR A 1045 3.72 -32.61 -4.71
CA THR A 1045 2.87 -31.82 -5.62
C THR A 1045 2.66 -30.39 -5.12
N ILE A 1046 2.45 -29.45 -6.04
CA ILE A 1046 1.97 -28.10 -5.71
C ILE A 1046 0.50 -27.97 -6.10
N PRO A 1047 -0.41 -27.81 -5.13
CA PRO A 1047 -1.81 -27.58 -5.43
C PRO A 1047 -1.99 -26.20 -6.08
N ILE A 1048 -2.77 -26.16 -7.16
CA ILE A 1048 -3.16 -24.92 -7.84
C ILE A 1048 -4.65 -24.70 -7.60
N ILE A 1049 -4.97 -23.78 -6.70
CA ILE A 1049 -6.35 -23.52 -6.26
C ILE A 1049 -6.64 -22.03 -6.26
N ASN A 1050 -7.91 -21.64 -6.30
CA ASN A 1050 -8.29 -20.24 -6.08
C ASN A 1050 -8.36 -19.93 -4.58
N GLY A 1051 -7.78 -18.81 -4.16
CA GLY A 1051 -7.85 -18.36 -2.78
C GLY A 1051 -7.13 -19.30 -1.82
N GLU A 1052 -7.79 -19.62 -0.70
CA GLU A 1052 -7.28 -20.54 0.32
C GLU A 1052 -8.24 -21.73 0.47
N ASN A 1053 -7.71 -22.91 0.77
CA ASN A 1053 -8.48 -24.10 1.11
C ASN A 1053 -7.61 -25.00 2.02
N THR A 1054 -8.09 -26.19 2.35
CA THR A 1054 -7.35 -27.21 3.09
C THR A 1054 -7.27 -28.51 2.30
N LYS A 1055 -6.21 -29.29 2.52
CA LYS A 1055 -6.11 -30.69 2.06
C LYS A 1055 -5.63 -31.58 3.21
N THR A 1056 -5.80 -32.89 3.03
CA THR A 1056 -5.15 -33.88 3.92
C THR A 1056 -3.76 -34.21 3.36
N ASP A 1057 -2.72 -34.07 4.17
CA ASP A 1057 -1.34 -34.40 3.81
C ASP A 1057 -1.07 -35.91 3.89
N LEU A 1058 0.15 -36.35 3.57
CA LEU A 1058 0.49 -37.77 3.66
C LEU A 1058 0.55 -38.30 5.10
N ASN A 1059 0.58 -37.45 6.12
CA ASN A 1059 0.53 -37.82 7.54
C ASN A 1059 -0.90 -37.93 8.08
N GLY A 1060 -1.91 -37.55 7.28
CA GLY A 1060 -3.30 -37.46 7.72
C GLY A 1060 -3.66 -36.15 8.40
N ASN A 1061 -2.75 -35.16 8.40
CA ASN A 1061 -3.01 -33.84 8.95
C ASN A 1061 -3.81 -32.98 7.96
N THR A 1062 -4.64 -32.10 8.47
CA THR A 1062 -5.29 -31.06 7.67
C THR A 1062 -4.34 -29.87 7.52
N VAL A 1063 -3.83 -29.65 6.30
CA VAL A 1063 -2.89 -28.57 5.99
C VAL A 1063 -3.52 -27.55 5.05
N LYS A 1064 -3.12 -26.30 5.17
CA LYS A 1064 -3.57 -25.23 4.28
C LYS A 1064 -2.98 -25.35 2.89
N VAL A 1065 -3.77 -25.07 1.87
CA VAL A 1065 -3.35 -24.85 0.48
C VAL A 1065 -3.77 -23.46 0.04
N PHE A 1066 -3.02 -22.82 -0.85
CA PHE A 1066 -3.25 -21.42 -1.16
C PHE A 1066 -2.75 -20.99 -2.55
N CYS A 1067 -3.41 -19.98 -3.10
CA CYS A 1067 -2.91 -19.09 -4.14
C CYS A 1067 -2.99 -17.65 -3.64
N HIS A 1068 -1.83 -17.04 -3.45
CA HIS A 1068 -1.71 -15.66 -3.00
C HIS A 1068 -1.05 -14.80 -4.08
N HIS A 1069 -1.45 -13.54 -4.17
CA HIS A 1069 -0.71 -12.52 -4.93
C HIS A 1069 -0.05 -11.54 -3.96
N THR A 1070 1.00 -10.84 -4.41
CA THR A 1070 1.50 -9.68 -3.67
C THR A 1070 0.40 -8.63 -3.53
N GLN A 1071 0.36 -7.94 -2.38
CA GLN A 1071 -0.59 -6.85 -2.15
C GLN A 1071 -0.31 -5.67 -3.07
N LEU A 1072 0.97 -5.32 -3.23
CA LEU A 1072 1.44 -4.24 -4.09
C LEU A 1072 1.91 -4.78 -5.45
N PRO A 1073 1.70 -4.03 -6.55
CA PRO A 1073 2.21 -4.40 -7.86
C PRO A 1073 3.73 -4.28 -7.94
N LEU A 1074 4.32 -5.05 -8.85
CA LEU A 1074 5.76 -5.05 -9.12
C LEU A 1074 6.17 -4.10 -10.25
N GLY A 1075 5.21 -3.71 -11.11
CA GLY A 1075 5.45 -2.82 -12.25
C GLY A 1075 4.31 -2.81 -13.25
N ILE A 1076 4.47 -2.02 -14.31
CA ILE A 1076 3.49 -1.87 -15.39
C ILE A 1076 3.68 -3.00 -16.40
N ALA A 1077 2.58 -3.65 -16.80
CA ALA A 1077 2.62 -4.65 -17.85
C ALA A 1077 2.79 -3.97 -19.22
N SER A 1078 3.79 -4.41 -19.98
CA SER A 1078 3.95 -4.00 -21.38
C SER A 1078 3.21 -4.95 -22.31
N HIS A 1079 2.48 -4.38 -23.28
CA HIS A 1079 1.82 -5.12 -24.37
C HIS A 1079 2.76 -5.38 -25.54
#